data_AF-A0A139I105-F1
#
_entry.id   AF-A0A139I105-F1
#
_cell.length_a   1.000
_cell.length_b   1.000
_cell.length_c   1.000
_cell.angle_alpha   90.00
_cell.angle_beta   90.00
_cell.angle_gamma   90.00
#
_symmetry.space_group_name_H-M   'P 1'
#
loop_
_entity.id
_entity.type
_entity.pdbx_description
1 polymer ?
#
loop_
_entity_poly.entity_id
_entity_poly.type
_entity_poly.pdbx_seq_one_letter_code
_entity_poly.pdbx_strand_id
1 'polypeptide(L)'
;MGEAVPLWIDGKETTTSTTFDVVSPVDSKRLWSAASASKKEAIQACEIAQNAFKTWRKTKAADIQAILLKAADIMDGRREELAQIMMQETGALRPFADFNVQTTIENLRDVSGRASNIHGAIPPTKDPNQSAFIYKEPFGVILGIAPWNAPYILGCRAFLYPIAAGNTVVFKGSELSPKTFWVMGKIFKEAGLPDGVLNMIYHRPSDAAEVTNALIEHAAIKKINFTGSTLVGSIIAAKAGKELKPVLMELGGKASAIVCEDANIQNAAFQVALGSFLHAGQICMATERVLVHRKIIDEFTSALKEAVPKIYDPQGGDEPVLVAKAGAEKNHKLRQDAVAKGARVVYGDAGSENSSNYRIQPLIVQDTKKDMDIWYTESFGPTLSLIPIESDEEAIDIANDTEYGLSGAVFTTNLGRGLKIAKEIDSGAIHINSMTVHDEAGLPHGGVKKSGWGRFNAQWGIEEFVKLKTVTYTDCISCFNNHQRPTVRRSISAFGSGRERATVADSMNVVLRRNQTAPAAHTTYFQQPPQAPQGGPKRRILRTVVWSATCFGLGAYGYRWLMGEAPLELLGALAGEAGEVMEEFVATAALDAIAKTVPPITMEEADELLRARSGYSAVGHTCQMPSNMPCEDTWSAGAYTLFNDPKRDWCEWAIFDGHAGPRTAQLLKHLIPNVVGQDLWDAKCMHQSRIPNDAHTVSTIKKSFLQLDKDILDEAAKRIQSGGPLAHVVSAAAAAFSGSCALLALYDPSRDILRVANVGDSRAVLGTWDNAAQKYIARPMSVDQTGFNQDEVARLKKDHPGEEDIVDPSSGRVHGIAISRAFGDARWKWATDLTQLAHDRFFGPRPRPKGMIKTPPYLTAEPEVMESKINTGTRPDFLIMASDGLWDQLSSEDAVACVQMWLDKNKPEAFITEELDHAGALEDHLQRFNRPPTYTSAEDLADDDTYFDEDEKCLKWRVKQKHFVVEDENCGVHLVKNALGGKRRDLFTGVMSVQPPYSRNVRDDITVHVIFFGIDTEPLTNAANKK
;
A
#
# COMPACT_ATOMS: atom_id res chain seq x y z
N MET A 1 48.06 -7.18 -14.05
CA MET A 1 46.80 -7.29 -14.82
C MET A 1 45.68 -7.45 -13.81
N GLY A 2 44.50 -6.87 -14.04
CA GLY A 2 43.38 -6.99 -13.09
C GLY A 2 42.89 -8.43 -12.94
N GLU A 3 42.33 -8.75 -11.78
CA GLU A 3 41.65 -10.03 -11.54
C GLU A 3 40.38 -10.13 -12.38
N ALA A 4 39.96 -11.35 -12.72
CA ALA A 4 38.75 -11.57 -13.51
C ALA A 4 37.50 -11.38 -12.64
N VAL A 5 36.44 -10.79 -13.22
CA VAL A 5 35.13 -10.63 -12.56
C VAL A 5 34.65 -12.00 -12.06
N PRO A 6 34.57 -12.25 -10.74
CA PRO A 6 34.28 -13.55 -10.19
C PRO A 6 32.79 -13.86 -10.24
N LEU A 7 32.41 -15.14 -10.19
CA LEU A 7 31.02 -15.56 -9.95
C LEU A 7 30.60 -15.17 -8.53
N TRP A 8 29.29 -15.08 -8.27
CA TRP A 8 28.75 -14.86 -6.92
C TRP A 8 28.03 -16.11 -6.42
N ILE A 9 28.63 -16.88 -5.50
CA ILE A 9 28.07 -18.15 -5.03
C ILE A 9 28.20 -18.22 -3.50
N ASP A 10 27.15 -18.68 -2.80
CA ASP A 10 27.14 -18.79 -1.33
C ASP A 10 27.49 -17.46 -0.62
N GLY A 11 27.08 -16.32 -1.19
CA GLY A 11 27.39 -15.00 -0.64
C GLY A 11 28.86 -14.56 -0.77
N LYS A 12 29.65 -15.24 -1.62
CA LYS A 12 31.09 -15.04 -1.80
C LYS A 12 31.48 -14.96 -3.27
N GLU A 13 32.57 -14.26 -3.54
CA GLU A 13 33.21 -14.23 -4.84
C GLU A 13 33.91 -15.57 -5.13
N THR A 14 33.64 -16.15 -6.29
CA THR A 14 34.14 -17.47 -6.72
C THR A 14 34.83 -17.36 -8.08
N THR A 15 36.14 -17.60 -8.11
CA THR A 15 36.93 -17.64 -9.34
C THR A 15 36.92 -19.04 -9.97
N THR A 16 37.18 -19.12 -11.27
CA THR A 16 37.18 -20.37 -12.06
C THR A 16 38.46 -20.49 -12.88
N SER A 17 38.90 -21.73 -13.15
CA SER A 17 40.09 -21.99 -13.98
C SER A 17 39.91 -21.62 -15.46
N THR A 18 38.66 -21.50 -15.91
CA THR A 18 38.28 -20.95 -17.22
C THR A 18 37.75 -19.54 -17.04
N THR A 19 38.22 -18.60 -17.86
CA THR A 19 37.64 -17.26 -17.99
C THR A 19 37.32 -16.96 -19.47
N PHE A 20 36.64 -15.84 -19.71
CA PHE A 20 36.50 -15.23 -21.03
C PHE A 20 36.78 -13.72 -20.95
N ASP A 21 36.86 -13.06 -22.10
CA ASP A 21 37.11 -11.62 -22.17
C ASP A 21 35.84 -10.85 -22.50
N VAL A 22 35.64 -9.73 -21.80
CA VAL A 22 34.58 -8.76 -22.06
C VAL A 22 35.19 -7.63 -22.91
N VAL A 23 34.53 -7.30 -24.02
CA VAL A 23 35.03 -6.35 -25.02
C VAL A 23 34.05 -5.18 -25.12
N SER A 24 34.57 -3.95 -25.03
CA SER A 24 33.81 -2.72 -25.25
C SER A 24 33.31 -2.67 -26.69
N PRO A 25 32.00 -2.53 -26.94
CA PRO A 25 31.49 -2.32 -28.30
C PRO A 25 31.76 -0.90 -28.81
N VAL A 26 32.06 0.04 -27.91
CA VAL A 26 32.30 1.47 -28.22
C VAL A 26 33.60 1.68 -28.99
N ASP A 27 34.66 0.95 -28.62
CA ASP A 27 36.03 1.10 -29.13
C ASP A 27 36.75 -0.23 -29.45
N SER A 28 36.04 -1.37 -29.35
CA SER A 28 36.55 -2.73 -29.59
C SER A 28 37.71 -3.17 -28.69
N LYS A 29 38.00 -2.49 -27.57
CA LYS A 29 39.06 -2.90 -26.64
C LYS A 29 38.54 -3.87 -25.56
N ARG A 30 39.42 -4.75 -25.09
CA ARG A 30 39.18 -5.59 -23.91
C ARG A 30 39.02 -4.73 -22.66
N LEU A 31 37.90 -4.86 -21.96
CA LEU A 31 37.62 -4.18 -20.69
C LEU A 31 38.21 -4.96 -19.51
N TRP A 32 37.81 -6.21 -19.36
CA TRP A 32 38.25 -7.14 -18.32
C TRP A 32 38.07 -8.59 -18.77
N SER A 33 38.50 -9.52 -17.92
CA SER A 33 38.13 -10.93 -18.01
C SER A 33 37.02 -11.24 -17.01
N ALA A 34 36.21 -12.27 -17.26
CA ALA A 34 35.18 -12.75 -16.34
C ALA A 34 35.25 -14.28 -16.16
N ALA A 35 34.93 -14.74 -14.96
CA ALA A 35 34.86 -16.16 -14.61
C ALA A 35 33.79 -16.88 -15.44
N SER A 36 34.11 -18.10 -15.91
CA SER A 36 33.18 -18.95 -16.65
C SER A 36 32.72 -20.11 -15.77
N ALA A 37 31.49 -20.07 -15.30
CA ALA A 37 30.82 -21.21 -14.68
C ALA A 37 30.71 -22.36 -15.67
N SER A 38 31.07 -23.57 -15.24
CA SER A 38 30.78 -24.81 -15.97
C SER A 38 29.50 -25.46 -15.43
N LYS A 39 29.15 -26.63 -15.98
CA LYS A 39 28.12 -27.51 -15.40
C LYS A 39 28.32 -27.80 -13.90
N LYS A 40 29.57 -27.83 -13.40
CA LYS A 40 29.86 -28.04 -11.98
C LYS A 40 29.37 -26.87 -11.12
N GLU A 41 29.75 -25.65 -11.45
CA GLU A 41 29.37 -24.45 -10.70
C GLU A 41 27.85 -24.19 -10.80
N ALA A 42 27.24 -24.53 -11.93
CA ALA A 42 25.79 -24.48 -12.13
C ALA A 42 25.01 -25.44 -11.19
N ILE A 43 25.48 -26.67 -11.02
CA ILE A 43 24.88 -27.64 -10.08
C ILE A 43 25.11 -27.17 -8.63
N GLN A 44 26.34 -26.78 -8.31
CA GLN A 44 26.72 -26.27 -6.99
C GLN A 44 25.84 -25.08 -6.54
N ALA A 45 25.58 -24.12 -7.42
CA ALA A 45 24.68 -23.00 -7.15
C ALA A 45 23.23 -23.45 -6.87
N CYS A 46 22.74 -24.48 -7.58
CA CYS A 46 21.41 -25.03 -7.34
C CYS A 46 21.28 -25.76 -6.00
N GLU A 47 22.30 -26.53 -5.59
CA GLU A 47 22.33 -27.23 -4.30
C GLU A 47 22.38 -26.24 -3.12
N ILE A 48 23.19 -25.18 -3.24
CA ILE A 48 23.29 -24.09 -2.26
C ILE A 48 21.95 -23.35 -2.14
N ALA A 49 21.35 -22.94 -3.26
CA ALA A 49 20.05 -22.27 -3.26
C ALA A 49 18.94 -23.16 -2.67
N GLN A 50 18.97 -24.48 -2.92
CA GLN A 50 18.03 -25.44 -2.33
C GLN A 50 18.22 -25.58 -0.81
N ASN A 51 19.46 -25.45 -0.32
CA ASN A 51 19.73 -25.46 1.11
C ASN A 51 19.25 -24.16 1.79
N ALA A 52 19.59 -23.00 1.22
CA ALA A 52 19.15 -21.69 1.71
C ALA A 52 17.62 -21.54 1.72
N PHE A 53 16.91 -22.17 0.77
CA PHE A 53 15.44 -22.15 0.74
C PHE A 53 14.78 -22.73 2.00
N LYS A 54 15.46 -23.62 2.74
CA LYS A 54 14.92 -24.24 3.97
C LYS A 54 14.68 -23.21 5.09
N THR A 55 15.50 -22.16 5.14
CA THR A 55 15.40 -21.04 6.09
C THR A 55 14.74 -19.82 5.45
N TRP A 56 15.14 -19.43 4.23
CA TRP A 56 14.64 -18.21 3.57
C TRP A 56 13.12 -18.18 3.42
N ARG A 57 12.49 -19.33 3.15
CA ARG A 57 11.01 -19.46 3.08
C ARG A 57 10.25 -19.20 4.39
N LYS A 58 10.97 -18.89 5.48
CA LYS A 58 10.45 -18.60 6.82
C LYS A 58 10.82 -17.20 7.32
N THR A 59 11.67 -16.48 6.58
CA THR A 59 11.99 -15.07 6.83
C THR A 59 10.70 -14.24 6.86
N LYS A 60 10.60 -13.24 7.73
CA LYS A 60 9.41 -12.38 7.81
C LYS A 60 9.43 -11.34 6.69
N ALA A 61 8.25 -10.87 6.28
CA ALA A 61 8.13 -9.84 5.27
C ALA A 61 8.89 -8.54 5.64
N ALA A 62 8.91 -8.18 6.93
CA ALA A 62 9.68 -7.04 7.44
C ALA A 62 11.21 -7.21 7.24
N ASP A 63 11.78 -8.40 7.52
CA ASP A 63 13.21 -8.66 7.29
C ASP A 63 13.54 -8.56 5.78
N ILE A 64 12.65 -9.08 4.92
CA ILE A 64 12.77 -9.00 3.46
C ILE A 64 12.72 -7.54 3.01
N GLN A 65 11.73 -6.77 3.47
CA GLN A 65 11.54 -5.35 3.18
C GLN A 65 12.78 -4.53 3.59
N ALA A 66 13.32 -4.76 4.79
CA ALA A 66 14.53 -4.08 5.26
C ALA A 66 15.77 -4.36 4.39
N ILE A 67 15.95 -5.62 3.93
CA ILE A 67 17.03 -5.97 3.00
C ILE A 67 16.83 -5.30 1.64
N LEU A 68 15.60 -5.24 1.12
CA LEU A 68 15.31 -4.64 -0.19
C LEU A 68 15.43 -3.10 -0.19
N LEU A 69 14.98 -2.42 0.87
CA LEU A 69 15.19 -0.98 1.05
C LEU A 69 16.68 -0.66 1.13
N LYS A 70 17.42 -1.36 1.99
CA LYS A 70 18.87 -1.14 2.13
C LYS A 70 19.64 -1.47 0.85
N ALA A 71 19.19 -2.43 0.04
CA ALA A 71 19.75 -2.68 -1.29
C ALA A 71 19.49 -1.51 -2.25
N ALA A 72 18.31 -0.88 -2.18
CA ALA A 72 17.99 0.32 -2.94
C ALA A 72 18.92 1.48 -2.57
N ASP A 73 19.13 1.73 -1.27
CA ASP A 73 19.93 2.87 -0.79
C ASP A 73 21.43 2.72 -1.09
N ILE A 74 21.97 1.48 -1.01
CA ILE A 74 23.34 1.18 -1.44
C ILE A 74 23.50 1.37 -2.97
N MET A 75 22.45 1.07 -3.75
CA MET A 75 22.44 1.30 -5.20
C MET A 75 22.32 2.81 -5.54
N ASP A 76 21.51 3.55 -4.79
CA ASP A 76 21.35 5.01 -4.85
C ASP A 76 22.69 5.72 -4.63
N GLY A 77 23.43 5.31 -3.59
CA GLY A 77 24.78 5.79 -3.30
C GLY A 77 25.88 5.38 -4.29
N ARG A 78 25.57 4.54 -5.31
CA ARG A 78 26.54 4.03 -6.31
C ARG A 78 26.20 4.38 -7.75
N ARG A 79 25.21 5.24 -8.00
CA ARG A 79 24.73 5.62 -9.36
C ARG A 79 25.84 5.82 -10.41
N GLU A 80 26.89 6.58 -10.09
CA GLU A 80 27.98 6.85 -11.04
C GLU A 80 28.80 5.60 -11.38
N GLU A 81 29.15 4.77 -10.39
CA GLU A 81 29.85 3.49 -10.62
C GLU A 81 29.02 2.58 -11.53
N LEU A 82 27.72 2.48 -11.24
CA LEU A 82 26.79 1.61 -11.95
C LEU A 82 26.56 2.07 -13.39
N ALA A 83 26.30 3.36 -13.59
CA ALA A 83 26.14 3.94 -14.93
C ALA A 83 27.40 3.72 -15.78
N GLN A 84 28.59 3.98 -15.24
CA GLN A 84 29.86 3.79 -15.96
C GLN A 84 30.14 2.32 -16.30
N ILE A 85 29.82 1.36 -15.42
CA ILE A 85 29.95 -0.08 -15.71
C ILE A 85 29.01 -0.47 -16.86
N MET A 86 27.74 -0.08 -16.81
CA MET A 86 26.78 -0.40 -17.87
C MET A 86 27.17 0.25 -19.21
N MET A 87 27.57 1.53 -19.22
CA MET A 87 27.99 2.23 -20.44
C MET A 87 29.20 1.52 -21.10
N GLN A 88 30.15 1.02 -20.30
CA GLN A 88 31.31 0.28 -20.79
C GLN A 88 30.93 -1.09 -21.38
N GLU A 89 30.17 -1.92 -20.67
CA GLU A 89 29.82 -3.28 -21.14
C GLU A 89 28.83 -3.26 -22.32
N THR A 90 27.88 -2.32 -22.35
CA THR A 90 26.75 -2.34 -23.30
C THR A 90 26.87 -1.36 -24.46
N GLY A 91 27.70 -0.32 -24.34
CA GLY A 91 27.69 0.83 -25.27
C GLY A 91 26.47 1.75 -25.12
N ALA A 92 25.71 1.64 -24.02
CA ALA A 92 24.62 2.57 -23.72
C ALA A 92 25.10 4.02 -23.57
N LEU A 93 24.25 4.97 -23.98
CA LEU A 93 24.43 6.39 -23.65
C LEU A 93 23.97 6.66 -22.21
N ARG A 94 24.57 7.68 -21.59
CA ARG A 94 24.38 8.04 -20.19
C ARG A 94 22.90 8.12 -19.74
N PRO A 95 21.97 8.79 -20.46
CA PRO A 95 20.57 8.87 -20.03
C PRO A 95 19.87 7.52 -19.89
N PHE A 96 20.23 6.53 -20.72
CA PHE A 96 19.64 5.19 -20.65
C PHE A 96 20.27 4.33 -19.52
N ALA A 97 21.53 4.60 -19.17
CA ALA A 97 22.17 4.01 -18.01
C ALA A 97 21.61 4.58 -16.69
N ASP A 98 21.41 5.90 -16.61
CA ASP A 98 20.74 6.55 -15.47
C ASP A 98 19.30 6.05 -15.30
N PHE A 99 18.53 5.95 -16.39
CA PHE A 99 17.19 5.34 -16.40
C PHE A 99 17.21 3.91 -15.86
N ASN A 100 18.18 3.09 -16.28
CA ASN A 100 18.33 1.71 -15.81
C ASN A 100 18.59 1.65 -14.30
N VAL A 101 19.46 2.50 -13.76
CA VAL A 101 19.76 2.55 -12.33
C VAL A 101 18.56 3.06 -11.53
N GLN A 102 17.95 4.19 -11.96
CA GLN A 102 16.80 4.79 -11.29
C GLN A 102 15.61 3.82 -11.21
N THR A 103 15.19 3.26 -12.34
CA THR A 103 14.06 2.33 -12.42
C THR A 103 14.33 1.07 -11.59
N THR A 104 15.59 0.65 -11.43
CA THR A 104 15.93 -0.48 -10.55
C THR A 104 15.78 -0.13 -9.07
N ILE A 105 16.21 1.07 -8.64
CA ILE A 105 16.03 1.59 -7.28
C ILE A 105 14.53 1.73 -6.95
N GLU A 106 13.72 2.20 -7.90
CA GLU A 106 12.25 2.28 -7.78
C GLU A 106 11.62 0.90 -7.62
N ASN A 107 12.02 -0.09 -8.45
CA ASN A 107 11.54 -1.47 -8.31
C ASN A 107 11.92 -2.09 -6.96
N LEU A 108 13.13 -1.83 -6.43
CA LEU A 108 13.54 -2.29 -5.10
C LEU A 108 12.66 -1.68 -4.00
N ARG A 109 12.40 -0.36 -4.06
CA ARG A 109 11.55 0.34 -3.10
C ARG A 109 10.09 -0.12 -3.18
N ASP A 110 9.50 -0.18 -4.37
CA ASP A 110 8.13 -0.67 -4.61
C ASP A 110 7.91 -2.11 -4.10
N VAL A 111 8.77 -3.06 -4.50
CA VAL A 111 8.61 -4.48 -4.14
C VAL A 111 8.80 -4.70 -2.64
N SER A 112 9.62 -3.88 -1.97
CA SER A 112 9.83 -3.95 -0.52
C SER A 112 8.49 -3.80 0.25
N GLY A 113 7.67 -2.80 -0.09
CA GLY A 113 6.34 -2.56 0.49
C GLY A 113 5.25 -3.57 0.06
N ARG A 114 5.53 -4.44 -0.92
CA ARG A 114 4.61 -5.49 -1.38
C ARG A 114 4.91 -6.87 -0.82
N ALA A 115 6.10 -7.10 -0.27
CA ALA A 115 6.46 -8.39 0.36
C ALA A 115 5.52 -8.77 1.53
N SER A 116 4.99 -7.77 2.25
CA SER A 116 3.97 -7.93 3.30
C SER A 116 2.57 -8.25 2.77
N ASN A 117 2.28 -7.90 1.52
CA ASN A 117 0.97 -8.03 0.89
C ASN A 117 0.73 -9.40 0.22
N ILE A 118 1.58 -10.40 0.48
CA ILE A 118 1.44 -11.77 -0.03
C ILE A 118 0.44 -12.56 0.83
N HIS A 119 -0.83 -12.17 0.77
CA HIS A 119 -1.90 -12.77 1.57
C HIS A 119 -2.58 -13.96 0.87
N GLY A 120 -3.12 -14.88 1.68
CA GLY A 120 -3.96 -15.99 1.23
C GLY A 120 -5.43 -15.56 1.00
N ALA A 121 -6.33 -16.55 1.02
CA ALA A 121 -7.79 -16.36 1.02
C ALA A 121 -8.50 -17.44 1.84
N ILE A 122 -9.70 -17.14 2.34
CA ILE A 122 -10.59 -18.10 3.03
C ILE A 122 -11.93 -18.11 2.28
N PRO A 123 -12.07 -18.89 1.19
CA PRO A 123 -13.30 -18.95 0.41
C PRO A 123 -14.39 -19.78 1.12
N PRO A 124 -15.68 -19.47 0.91
CA PRO A 124 -16.76 -20.36 1.32
C PRO A 124 -16.67 -21.68 0.57
N THR A 125 -16.95 -22.80 1.24
CA THR A 125 -17.01 -24.11 0.61
C THR A 125 -18.45 -24.50 0.25
N LYS A 126 -18.63 -25.66 -0.40
CA LYS A 126 -19.95 -26.20 -0.74
C LYS A 126 -20.63 -26.93 0.43
N ASP A 127 -19.85 -27.41 1.40
CA ASP A 127 -20.36 -28.12 2.58
C ASP A 127 -20.39 -27.13 3.76
N PRO A 128 -21.55 -26.84 4.37
CA PRO A 128 -21.63 -25.90 5.49
C PRO A 128 -20.86 -26.36 6.74
N ASN A 129 -20.36 -27.61 6.75
CA ASN A 129 -19.52 -28.18 7.81
C ASN A 129 -18.05 -28.27 7.36
N GLN A 130 -17.60 -27.44 6.42
CA GLN A 130 -16.22 -27.44 5.95
C GLN A 130 -15.69 -26.02 5.71
N SER A 131 -14.56 -25.71 6.34
CA SER A 131 -13.76 -24.50 6.12
C SER A 131 -12.62 -24.76 5.15
N ALA A 132 -12.21 -23.76 4.37
CA ALA A 132 -11.08 -23.85 3.45
C ALA A 132 -10.11 -22.67 3.56
N PHE A 133 -8.82 -22.96 3.58
CA PHE A 133 -7.72 -22.00 3.61
C PHE A 133 -6.91 -22.12 2.33
N ILE A 134 -6.66 -21.01 1.64
CA ILE A 134 -5.83 -20.92 0.44
C ILE A 134 -4.56 -20.16 0.79
N TYR A 135 -3.44 -20.85 0.93
CA TYR A 135 -2.14 -20.25 1.18
C TYR A 135 -1.44 -19.89 -0.14
N LYS A 136 -0.80 -18.71 -0.22
CA LYS A 136 0.25 -18.43 -1.21
C LYS A 136 1.59 -18.93 -0.63
N GLU A 137 2.25 -19.88 -1.28
CA GLU A 137 3.58 -20.38 -0.91
C GLU A 137 4.61 -20.12 -2.01
N PRO A 138 5.90 -19.84 -1.70
CA PRO A 138 6.96 -19.83 -2.72
C PRO A 138 7.07 -21.16 -3.47
N PHE A 139 7.46 -21.10 -4.75
CA PHE A 139 7.75 -22.29 -5.57
C PHE A 139 8.90 -23.13 -5.00
N GLY A 140 10.06 -22.52 -4.74
CA GLY A 140 11.28 -23.22 -4.33
C GLY A 140 12.55 -22.45 -4.73
N VAL A 141 13.42 -23.10 -5.50
CA VAL A 141 14.51 -22.42 -6.20
C VAL A 141 14.03 -21.99 -7.58
N ILE A 142 14.34 -20.75 -7.96
CA ILE A 142 14.04 -20.16 -9.26
C ILE A 142 15.31 -20.05 -10.09
N LEU A 143 15.21 -20.38 -11.38
CA LEU A 143 16.25 -20.06 -12.37
C LEU A 143 15.89 -18.73 -13.03
N GLY A 144 16.58 -17.65 -12.67
CA GLY A 144 16.45 -16.33 -13.29
C GLY A 144 17.47 -16.17 -14.41
N ILE A 145 17.06 -15.68 -15.59
CA ILE A 145 17.92 -15.47 -16.74
C ILE A 145 17.60 -14.11 -17.36
N ALA A 146 18.59 -13.23 -17.45
CA ALA A 146 18.42 -11.86 -17.95
C ALA A 146 19.37 -11.53 -19.13
N PRO A 147 18.95 -10.65 -20.05
CA PRO A 147 19.79 -10.15 -21.13
C PRO A 147 20.66 -8.99 -20.67
N TRP A 148 21.50 -8.51 -21.58
CA TRP A 148 22.51 -7.47 -21.39
C TRP A 148 22.02 -6.03 -21.65
N ASN A 149 20.83 -5.84 -22.23
CA ASN A 149 20.44 -4.56 -22.84
C ASN A 149 19.87 -3.55 -21.83
N ALA A 150 18.99 -3.99 -20.93
CA ALA A 150 18.59 -3.23 -19.74
C ALA A 150 19.02 -4.01 -18.49
N PRO A 151 20.34 -4.16 -18.25
CA PRO A 151 20.90 -5.21 -17.40
C PRO A 151 20.62 -4.98 -15.90
N TYR A 152 20.46 -3.73 -15.46
CA TYR A 152 20.05 -3.47 -14.08
C TYR A 152 18.56 -3.78 -13.88
N ILE A 153 17.67 -3.25 -14.72
CA ILE A 153 16.23 -3.48 -14.61
C ILE A 153 15.91 -4.98 -14.76
N LEU A 154 16.34 -5.58 -15.88
CA LEU A 154 16.01 -6.97 -16.22
C LEU A 154 16.80 -7.97 -15.38
N GLY A 155 18.05 -7.65 -15.00
CA GLY A 155 18.83 -8.42 -14.03
C GLY A 155 18.14 -8.46 -12.67
N CYS A 156 17.75 -7.30 -12.13
CA CYS A 156 17.04 -7.22 -10.86
C CYS A 156 15.67 -7.91 -10.95
N ARG A 157 14.87 -7.64 -11.98
CA ARG A 157 13.58 -8.30 -12.29
C ARG A 157 13.69 -9.84 -12.35
N ALA A 158 14.85 -10.39 -12.70
CA ALA A 158 15.07 -11.84 -12.70
C ALA A 158 15.16 -12.48 -11.30
N PHE A 159 15.56 -11.73 -10.26
CA PHE A 159 15.76 -12.25 -8.89
C PHE A 159 14.97 -11.53 -7.78
N LEU A 160 14.60 -10.26 -7.94
CA LEU A 160 13.91 -9.44 -6.94
C LEU A 160 12.54 -10.02 -6.54
N TYR A 161 11.62 -10.13 -7.50
CA TYR A 161 10.28 -10.67 -7.29
C TYR A 161 10.28 -12.08 -6.67
N PRO A 162 11.10 -13.06 -7.13
CA PRO A 162 11.14 -14.36 -6.47
C PRO A 162 11.74 -14.31 -5.06
N ILE A 163 12.76 -13.48 -4.79
CA ILE A 163 13.33 -13.31 -3.44
C ILE A 163 12.29 -12.70 -2.50
N ALA A 164 11.57 -11.65 -2.94
CA ALA A 164 10.49 -11.02 -2.20
C ALA A 164 9.33 -12.00 -1.90
N ALA A 165 9.03 -12.90 -2.84
CA ALA A 165 8.08 -13.99 -2.65
C ALA A 165 8.58 -15.16 -1.77
N GLY A 166 9.77 -15.06 -1.17
CA GLY A 166 10.35 -16.09 -0.28
C GLY A 166 11.01 -17.28 -1.00
N ASN A 167 11.34 -17.14 -2.29
CA ASN A 167 12.11 -18.12 -3.05
C ASN A 167 13.63 -17.81 -2.97
N THR A 168 14.46 -18.79 -3.32
CA THR A 168 15.89 -18.56 -3.58
C THR A 168 16.16 -18.62 -5.09
N VAL A 169 17.27 -18.02 -5.54
CA VAL A 169 17.53 -17.80 -6.97
C VAL A 169 18.93 -18.27 -7.36
N VAL A 170 18.98 -19.02 -8.47
CA VAL A 170 20.17 -19.15 -9.31
C VAL A 170 19.97 -18.24 -10.51
N PHE A 171 20.77 -17.19 -10.61
CA PHE A 171 20.72 -16.20 -11.66
C PHE A 171 21.80 -16.48 -12.70
N LYS A 172 21.42 -16.64 -13.97
CA LYS A 172 22.34 -16.73 -15.10
C LYS A 172 22.33 -15.43 -15.89
N GLY A 173 23.34 -14.59 -15.68
CA GLY A 173 23.51 -13.36 -16.44
C GLY A 173 23.86 -13.62 -17.90
N SER A 174 23.79 -12.58 -18.73
CA SER A 174 24.46 -12.60 -20.04
C SER A 174 25.96 -12.37 -19.89
N GLU A 175 26.71 -13.11 -20.68
CA GLU A 175 28.15 -13.02 -20.90
C GLU A 175 28.63 -11.66 -21.45
N LEU A 176 27.73 -10.81 -21.97
CA LEU A 176 28.09 -9.49 -22.48
C LEU A 176 28.15 -8.40 -21.38
N SER A 177 27.55 -8.64 -20.20
CA SER A 177 27.54 -7.67 -19.09
C SER A 177 27.77 -8.30 -17.69
N PRO A 178 28.80 -9.16 -17.50
CA PRO A 178 29.00 -9.89 -16.24
C PRO A 178 29.32 -8.98 -15.05
N LYS A 179 30.03 -7.86 -15.23
CA LYS A 179 30.37 -6.95 -14.12
C LYS A 179 29.13 -6.21 -13.61
N THR A 180 28.23 -5.85 -14.52
CA THR A 180 26.92 -5.26 -14.22
C THR A 180 26.09 -6.16 -13.30
N PHE A 181 26.14 -7.48 -13.49
CA PHE A 181 25.46 -8.44 -12.60
C PHE A 181 26.25 -8.72 -11.31
N TRP A 182 27.58 -8.83 -11.37
CA TRP A 182 28.45 -9.02 -10.20
C TRP A 182 28.22 -7.96 -9.12
N VAL A 183 28.17 -6.68 -9.52
CA VAL A 183 27.98 -5.58 -8.55
C VAL A 183 26.60 -5.62 -7.88
N MET A 184 25.56 -6.13 -8.55
CA MET A 184 24.25 -6.34 -7.92
C MET A 184 24.30 -7.43 -6.83
N GLY A 185 25.02 -8.54 -7.07
CA GLY A 185 25.22 -9.58 -6.06
C GLY A 185 25.95 -9.06 -4.82
N LYS A 186 26.96 -8.22 -5.04
CA LYS A 186 27.69 -7.51 -3.99
C LYS A 186 26.79 -6.53 -3.21
N ILE A 187 25.99 -5.72 -3.89
CA ILE A 187 25.02 -4.80 -3.27
C ILE A 187 24.05 -5.56 -2.36
N PHE A 188 23.47 -6.67 -2.83
CA PHE A 188 22.56 -7.48 -2.02
C PHE A 188 23.23 -8.13 -0.80
N LYS A 189 24.50 -8.52 -0.91
CA LYS A 189 25.30 -8.99 0.23
C LYS A 189 25.56 -7.89 1.26
N GLU A 190 25.91 -6.69 0.82
CA GLU A 190 26.10 -5.52 1.69
C GLU A 190 24.78 -5.08 2.35
N ALA A 191 23.65 -5.24 1.66
CA ALA A 191 22.31 -5.05 2.20
C ALA A 191 21.97 -6.06 3.30
N GLY A 192 22.59 -7.26 3.30
CA GLY A 192 22.40 -8.29 4.31
C GLY A 192 21.60 -9.51 3.84
N LEU A 193 21.44 -9.70 2.52
CA LEU A 193 20.82 -10.90 1.98
C LEU A 193 21.60 -12.16 2.45
N PRO A 194 20.94 -13.18 3.02
CA PRO A 194 21.63 -14.36 3.53
C PRO A 194 22.35 -15.18 2.45
N ASP A 195 23.42 -15.86 2.87
CA ASP A 195 24.26 -16.66 1.98
C ASP A 195 23.45 -17.75 1.28
N GLY A 196 23.69 -17.89 -0.02
CA GLY A 196 23.02 -18.85 -0.89
C GLY A 196 21.59 -18.49 -1.31
N VAL A 197 20.98 -17.38 -0.84
CA VAL A 197 19.67 -16.92 -1.31
C VAL A 197 19.71 -16.42 -2.76
N LEU A 198 20.79 -15.74 -3.13
CA LEU A 198 21.11 -15.33 -4.50
C LEU A 198 22.48 -15.88 -4.90
N ASN A 199 22.54 -16.60 -6.01
CA ASN A 199 23.77 -17.10 -6.61
C ASN A 199 23.80 -16.66 -8.08
N MET A 200 24.80 -15.88 -8.49
CA MET A 200 24.90 -15.26 -9.81
C MET A 200 26.06 -15.87 -10.60
N ILE A 201 25.77 -16.38 -11.78
CA ILE A 201 26.73 -17.05 -12.66
C ILE A 201 26.67 -16.51 -14.09
N TYR A 202 27.82 -16.56 -14.75
CA TYR A 202 28.02 -16.25 -16.17
C TYR A 202 28.96 -17.33 -16.74
N HIS A 203 28.94 -17.50 -18.06
CA HIS A 203 29.73 -18.49 -18.77
C HIS A 203 30.25 -17.87 -20.06
N ARG A 204 31.33 -18.42 -20.64
CA ARG A 204 31.71 -18.07 -22.03
C ARG A 204 30.62 -18.55 -23.02
N PRO A 205 30.49 -17.96 -24.22
CA PRO A 205 29.41 -18.31 -25.17
C PRO A 205 29.31 -19.80 -25.53
N SER A 206 30.43 -20.52 -25.64
CA SER A 206 30.45 -21.95 -26.01
C SER A 206 29.76 -22.86 -24.99
N ASP A 207 29.72 -22.45 -23.72
CA ASP A 207 29.28 -23.29 -22.60
C ASP A 207 27.79 -23.05 -22.28
N ALA A 208 27.19 -22.04 -22.91
CA ALA A 208 25.81 -21.58 -22.68
C ALA A 208 24.79 -22.72 -22.74
N ALA A 209 24.92 -23.62 -23.73
CA ALA A 209 24.02 -24.75 -23.89
C ALA A 209 24.17 -25.79 -22.77
N GLU A 210 25.39 -26.14 -22.37
CA GLU A 210 25.60 -27.12 -21.29
C GLU A 210 25.13 -26.57 -19.95
N VAL A 211 25.54 -25.35 -19.61
CA VAL A 211 25.17 -24.66 -18.35
C VAL A 211 23.65 -24.50 -18.26
N THR A 212 23.00 -24.00 -19.32
CA THR A 212 21.55 -23.79 -19.31
C THR A 212 20.78 -25.11 -19.25
N ASN A 213 21.23 -26.16 -19.94
CA ASN A 213 20.64 -27.50 -19.81
C ASN A 213 20.76 -28.03 -18.38
N ALA A 214 21.96 -27.96 -17.78
CA ALA A 214 22.19 -28.45 -16.42
C ALA A 214 21.28 -27.75 -15.40
N LEU A 215 21.09 -26.43 -15.51
CA LEU A 215 20.19 -25.66 -14.66
C LEU A 215 18.72 -26.05 -14.87
N ILE A 216 18.25 -26.15 -16.13
CA ILE A 216 16.86 -26.51 -16.43
C ILE A 216 16.54 -27.95 -16.03
N GLU A 217 17.48 -28.89 -16.17
CA GLU A 217 17.31 -30.29 -15.78
C GLU A 217 17.38 -30.47 -14.25
N HIS A 218 18.16 -29.66 -13.53
CA HIS A 218 18.39 -29.86 -12.10
C HIS A 218 17.11 -29.86 -11.24
N ALA A 219 16.95 -30.89 -10.40
CA ALA A 219 15.72 -31.16 -9.64
C ALA A 219 15.38 -30.09 -8.57
N ALA A 220 16.34 -29.23 -8.20
CA ALA A 220 16.09 -28.12 -7.28
C ALA A 220 15.22 -27.01 -7.91
N ILE A 221 15.43 -26.69 -9.19
CA ILE A 221 14.71 -25.60 -9.89
C ILE A 221 13.23 -25.95 -10.04
N LYS A 222 12.35 -25.04 -9.62
CA LYS A 222 10.89 -25.24 -9.56
C LYS A 222 10.09 -24.36 -10.52
N LYS A 223 10.62 -23.20 -10.91
CA LYS A 223 10.12 -22.35 -11.99
C LYS A 223 11.30 -21.60 -12.62
N ILE A 224 11.17 -21.28 -13.90
CA ILE A 224 12.18 -20.55 -14.69
C ILE A 224 11.61 -19.18 -15.04
N ASN A 225 12.46 -18.17 -15.03
CA ASN A 225 12.16 -16.79 -15.38
C ASN A 225 13.19 -16.37 -16.45
N PHE A 226 12.73 -16.09 -17.66
CA PHE A 226 13.61 -15.78 -18.79
C PHE A 226 13.16 -14.50 -19.51
N THR A 227 14.10 -13.57 -19.66
CA THR A 227 14.01 -12.45 -20.59
C THR A 227 15.10 -12.58 -21.66
N GLY A 228 14.77 -12.36 -22.93
CA GLY A 228 15.72 -12.45 -24.03
C GLY A 228 15.03 -12.63 -25.39
N SER A 229 15.69 -13.27 -26.36
CA SER A 229 15.10 -13.44 -27.70
C SER A 229 14.09 -14.59 -27.77
N THR A 230 13.08 -14.42 -28.62
CA THR A 230 12.00 -15.40 -28.88
C THR A 230 12.51 -16.81 -29.19
N LEU A 231 13.58 -16.91 -30.00
CA LEU A 231 14.20 -18.19 -30.36
C LEU A 231 14.74 -18.93 -29.12
N VAL A 232 15.53 -18.25 -28.30
CA VAL A 232 16.10 -18.83 -27.07
C VAL A 232 14.99 -19.14 -26.05
N GLY A 233 14.00 -18.26 -25.92
CA GLY A 233 12.79 -18.49 -25.13
C GLY A 233 12.06 -19.77 -25.52
N SER A 234 11.86 -20.02 -26.82
CA SER A 234 11.22 -21.25 -27.31
C SER A 234 12.00 -22.52 -26.95
N ILE A 235 13.34 -22.48 -27.02
CA ILE A 235 14.22 -23.59 -26.67
C ILE A 235 14.16 -23.87 -25.16
N ILE A 236 14.14 -22.81 -24.34
CA ILE A 236 14.00 -22.89 -22.89
C ILE A 236 12.61 -23.41 -22.51
N ALA A 237 11.54 -22.91 -23.13
CA ALA A 237 10.17 -23.37 -22.90
C ALA A 237 9.98 -24.86 -23.24
N ALA A 238 10.52 -25.33 -24.37
CA ALA A 238 10.47 -26.74 -24.75
C ALA A 238 11.21 -27.65 -23.75
N LYS A 239 12.38 -27.21 -23.26
CA LYS A 239 13.15 -27.93 -22.23
C LYS A 239 12.47 -27.89 -20.86
N ALA A 240 11.94 -26.74 -20.46
CA ALA A 240 11.19 -26.58 -19.22
C ALA A 240 9.92 -27.46 -19.21
N GLY A 241 9.21 -27.55 -20.34
CA GLY A 241 8.06 -28.42 -20.53
C GLY A 241 8.40 -29.91 -20.40
N LYS A 242 9.54 -30.36 -20.96
CA LYS A 242 10.06 -31.73 -20.74
C LYS A 242 10.29 -32.04 -19.26
N GLU A 243 10.75 -31.05 -18.49
CA GLU A 243 11.02 -31.16 -17.04
C GLU A 243 9.82 -30.77 -16.16
N LEU A 244 8.65 -30.49 -16.76
CA LEU A 244 7.41 -30.02 -16.11
C LEU A 244 7.59 -28.77 -15.22
N LYS A 245 8.52 -27.88 -15.57
CA LYS A 245 8.82 -26.63 -14.86
C LYS A 245 8.09 -25.45 -15.50
N PRO A 246 7.24 -24.69 -14.77
CA PRO A 246 6.65 -23.46 -15.26
C PRO A 246 7.72 -22.45 -15.72
N VAL A 247 7.33 -21.60 -16.67
CA VAL A 247 8.17 -20.56 -17.27
C VAL A 247 7.42 -19.22 -17.29
N LEU A 248 8.10 -18.17 -16.85
CA LEU A 248 7.75 -16.76 -17.07
C LEU A 248 8.65 -16.23 -18.19
N MET A 249 8.08 -15.47 -19.15
CA MET A 249 8.71 -15.18 -20.43
C MET A 249 8.46 -13.73 -20.87
N GLU A 250 9.54 -12.98 -21.18
CA GLU A 250 9.51 -11.73 -21.96
C GLU A 250 10.50 -11.88 -23.12
N LEU A 251 10.01 -11.76 -24.35
CA LEU A 251 10.63 -12.34 -25.55
C LEU A 251 10.84 -11.36 -26.72
N GLY A 252 10.90 -10.06 -26.46
CA GLY A 252 11.10 -9.04 -27.49
C GLY A 252 9.81 -8.59 -28.17
N GLY A 253 9.94 -7.80 -29.23
CA GLY A 253 8.80 -7.09 -29.82
C GLY A 253 8.98 -6.61 -31.27
N LYS A 254 7.86 -6.20 -31.87
CA LYS A 254 7.81 -5.51 -33.17
C LYS A 254 6.87 -4.30 -33.08
N ALA A 255 7.15 -3.45 -32.09
CA ALA A 255 6.20 -2.45 -31.59
C ALA A 255 5.77 -1.48 -32.70
N SER A 256 4.46 -1.21 -32.73
CA SER A 256 3.83 -0.26 -33.65
C SER A 256 3.47 1.04 -32.96
N ALA A 257 3.83 2.16 -33.59
CA ALA A 257 3.32 3.49 -33.26
C ALA A 257 2.32 3.93 -34.34
N ILE A 258 1.03 4.02 -34.01
CA ILE A 258 -0.02 4.53 -34.89
C ILE A 258 -0.07 6.06 -34.76
N VAL A 259 -0.06 6.79 -35.87
CA VAL A 259 -0.13 8.26 -35.91
C VAL A 259 -1.36 8.66 -36.72
N CYS A 260 -2.41 9.03 -36.01
CA CYS A 260 -3.71 9.41 -36.57
C CYS A 260 -3.64 10.77 -37.27
N GLU A 261 -4.58 11.06 -38.19
CA GLU A 261 -4.67 12.35 -38.89
C GLU A 261 -4.86 13.58 -37.99
N ASP A 262 -5.27 13.37 -36.74
CA ASP A 262 -5.48 14.40 -35.71
C ASP A 262 -4.35 14.42 -34.65
N ALA A 263 -3.21 13.76 -34.90
CA ALA A 263 -2.07 13.72 -34.00
C ALA A 263 -1.32 15.06 -33.93
N ASN A 264 -0.76 15.38 -32.76
CA ASN A 264 0.29 16.39 -32.66
C ASN A 264 1.57 15.84 -33.33
N ILE A 265 1.80 16.26 -34.58
CA ILE A 265 2.89 15.76 -35.43
C ILE A 265 4.26 15.93 -34.77
N GLN A 266 4.52 17.06 -34.10
CA GLN A 266 5.82 17.34 -33.47
C GLN A 266 6.07 16.44 -32.25
N ASN A 267 5.06 16.23 -31.40
CA ASN A 267 5.17 15.26 -30.30
C ASN A 267 5.33 13.83 -30.83
N ALA A 268 4.50 13.43 -31.81
CA ALA A 268 4.55 12.10 -32.39
C ALA A 268 5.92 11.81 -33.03
N ALA A 269 6.46 12.75 -33.81
CA ALA A 269 7.77 12.62 -34.44
C ALA A 269 8.91 12.48 -33.43
N PHE A 270 8.91 13.30 -32.36
CA PHE A 270 9.92 13.22 -31.31
C PHE A 270 9.83 11.92 -30.50
N GLN A 271 8.64 11.54 -30.05
CA GLN A 271 8.42 10.31 -29.29
C GLN A 271 8.72 9.06 -30.13
N VAL A 272 8.38 9.06 -31.42
CA VAL A 272 8.76 7.98 -32.35
C VAL A 272 10.28 7.92 -32.52
N ALA A 273 10.97 9.04 -32.75
CA ALA A 273 12.44 9.03 -32.88
C ALA A 273 13.12 8.51 -31.60
N LEU A 274 12.71 9.00 -30.43
CA LEU A 274 13.24 8.55 -29.13
C LEU A 274 12.99 7.04 -28.93
N GLY A 275 11.74 6.59 -29.08
CA GLY A 275 11.35 5.18 -28.90
C GLY A 275 11.94 4.22 -29.95
N SER A 276 12.33 4.70 -31.13
CA SER A 276 12.97 3.89 -32.17
C SER A 276 14.47 3.72 -31.95
N PHE A 277 15.15 4.77 -31.46
CA PHE A 277 16.61 4.85 -31.50
C PHE A 277 17.31 4.80 -30.15
N LEU A 278 16.62 5.05 -29.03
CA LEU A 278 17.20 4.97 -27.68
C LEU A 278 17.96 3.63 -27.47
N HIS A 279 19.18 3.71 -26.94
CA HIS A 279 20.13 2.59 -26.85
C HIS A 279 20.35 1.85 -28.19
N ALA A 280 20.45 2.60 -29.29
CA ALA A 280 20.53 2.08 -30.65
C ALA A 280 19.36 1.14 -31.04
N GLY A 281 18.17 1.32 -30.46
CA GLY A 281 17.01 0.45 -30.70
C GLY A 281 17.11 -0.94 -30.04
N GLN A 282 18.06 -1.16 -29.13
CA GLN A 282 18.27 -2.44 -28.43
C GLN A 282 17.34 -2.58 -27.21
N ILE A 283 16.05 -2.36 -27.41
CA ILE A 283 15.03 -2.39 -26.35
C ILE A 283 13.88 -3.25 -26.86
N CYS A 284 13.41 -4.21 -26.05
CA CYS A 284 12.30 -5.12 -26.42
C CYS A 284 11.00 -4.39 -26.82
N MET A 285 10.83 -3.16 -26.31
CA MET A 285 9.70 -2.27 -26.58
C MET A 285 9.98 -1.24 -27.69
N ALA A 286 11.13 -1.27 -28.37
CA ALA A 286 11.52 -0.23 -29.34
C ALA A 286 10.51 -0.11 -30.51
N THR A 287 10.20 1.13 -30.91
CA THR A 287 9.36 1.40 -32.06
C THR A 287 10.05 0.89 -33.33
N GLU A 288 9.49 -0.12 -34.00
CA GLU A 288 10.05 -0.63 -35.26
C GLU A 288 9.14 -0.39 -36.47
N ARG A 289 7.85 -0.16 -36.22
CA ARG A 289 6.83 0.12 -37.25
C ARG A 289 6.09 1.41 -36.89
N VAL A 290 5.98 2.35 -37.82
CA VAL A 290 5.18 3.57 -37.66
C VAL A 290 4.07 3.55 -38.70
N LEU A 291 2.82 3.52 -38.26
CA LEU A 291 1.64 3.44 -39.10
C LEU A 291 1.01 4.84 -39.17
N VAL A 292 1.28 5.58 -40.24
CA VAL A 292 1.01 7.02 -40.32
C VAL A 292 -0.08 7.33 -41.32
N HIS A 293 -1.09 8.10 -40.90
CA HIS A 293 -2.20 8.45 -41.77
C HIS A 293 -1.76 9.22 -43.00
N ARG A 294 -2.21 8.76 -44.18
CA ARG A 294 -1.78 9.24 -45.50
C ARG A 294 -1.98 10.75 -45.72
N LYS A 295 -2.90 11.40 -45.00
CA LYS A 295 -3.09 12.85 -45.05
C LYS A 295 -1.93 13.67 -44.45
N ILE A 296 -1.17 13.11 -43.50
CA ILE A 296 -0.13 13.82 -42.74
C ILE A 296 1.28 13.24 -42.91
N ILE A 297 1.43 12.19 -43.72
CA ILE A 297 2.68 11.41 -43.76
C ILE A 297 3.90 12.23 -44.21
N ASP A 298 3.76 13.19 -45.13
CA ASP A 298 4.90 14.00 -45.61
C ASP A 298 5.34 15.04 -44.56
N GLU A 299 4.39 15.66 -43.85
CA GLU A 299 4.66 16.57 -42.72
C GLU A 299 5.31 15.80 -41.56
N PHE A 300 4.75 14.63 -41.20
CA PHE A 300 5.30 13.76 -40.17
C PHE A 300 6.69 13.23 -40.54
N THR A 301 6.91 12.82 -41.80
CA THR A 301 8.22 12.38 -42.29
C THR A 301 9.24 13.51 -42.16
N SER A 302 8.85 14.76 -42.42
CA SER A 302 9.73 15.92 -42.29
C SER A 302 10.09 16.18 -40.82
N ALA A 303 9.10 16.26 -39.93
CA ALA A 303 9.32 16.42 -38.49
C ALA A 303 10.13 15.27 -37.87
N LEU A 304 9.96 14.03 -38.37
CA LEU A 304 10.71 12.86 -37.90
C LEU A 304 12.20 12.95 -38.27
N LYS A 305 12.55 13.45 -39.46
CA LYS A 305 13.95 13.73 -39.84
C LYS A 305 14.59 14.81 -38.97
N GLU A 306 13.83 15.81 -38.55
CA GLU A 306 14.26 16.84 -37.60
C GLU A 306 14.36 16.33 -36.16
N ALA A 307 13.77 15.18 -35.85
CA ALA A 307 13.82 14.57 -34.52
C ALA A 307 15.04 13.65 -34.32
N VAL A 308 15.47 12.87 -35.32
CA VAL A 308 16.59 11.92 -35.16
C VAL A 308 17.90 12.58 -34.65
N PRO A 309 18.36 13.74 -35.17
CA PRO A 309 19.58 14.40 -34.69
C PRO A 309 19.53 14.84 -33.22
N LYS A 310 18.34 14.88 -32.60
CA LYS A 310 18.17 15.21 -31.18
C LYS A 310 18.38 13.98 -30.26
N ILE A 311 18.50 12.79 -30.84
CA ILE A 311 18.74 11.52 -30.13
C ILE A 311 20.17 11.02 -30.37
N TYR A 312 20.67 11.13 -31.60
CA TYR A 312 22.05 10.81 -32.01
C TYR A 312 22.48 11.79 -33.10
N ASP A 313 23.61 12.50 -32.92
CA ASP A 313 24.15 13.40 -33.95
C ASP A 313 25.00 12.61 -34.98
N PRO A 314 24.55 12.51 -36.25
CA PRO A 314 25.30 11.80 -37.29
C PRO A 314 26.59 12.53 -37.74
N GLN A 315 26.80 13.79 -37.35
CA GLN A 315 28.00 14.57 -37.67
C GLN A 315 28.96 14.69 -36.46
N GLY A 316 28.44 14.68 -35.24
CA GLY A 316 29.22 14.78 -34.00
C GLY A 316 30.04 13.53 -33.63
N GLY A 317 29.77 12.39 -34.26
CA GLY A 317 30.45 11.11 -34.01
C GLY A 317 29.68 10.11 -33.14
N ASP A 318 28.48 10.47 -32.70
CA ASP A 318 27.57 9.60 -31.94
C ASP A 318 26.85 8.58 -32.85
N GLU A 319 27.59 7.84 -33.68
CA GLU A 319 27.00 6.72 -34.42
C GLU A 319 26.54 5.62 -33.44
N PRO A 320 25.26 5.18 -33.48
CA PRO A 320 24.71 4.22 -32.53
C PRO A 320 25.52 2.93 -32.43
N VAL A 321 25.81 2.50 -31.20
CA VAL A 321 26.61 1.31 -30.88
C VAL A 321 25.69 0.13 -30.55
N LEU A 322 25.81 -0.96 -31.30
CA LEU A 322 25.24 -2.26 -30.95
C LEU A 322 26.25 -3.06 -30.13
N VAL A 323 25.79 -3.80 -29.12
CA VAL A 323 26.67 -4.52 -28.18
C VAL A 323 27.52 -5.62 -28.83
N ALA A 324 27.07 -6.16 -29.97
CA ALA A 324 27.68 -7.32 -30.60
C ALA A 324 27.61 -7.25 -32.13
N LYS A 325 28.71 -7.61 -32.78
CA LYS A 325 28.88 -7.67 -34.24
C LYS A 325 27.73 -8.40 -34.97
N ALA A 326 27.22 -9.48 -34.40
CA ALA A 326 26.09 -10.22 -34.98
C ALA A 326 24.79 -9.40 -35.09
N GLY A 327 24.57 -8.44 -34.19
CA GLY A 327 23.44 -7.50 -34.26
C GLY A 327 23.60 -6.47 -35.39
N ALA A 328 24.82 -5.98 -35.62
CA ALA A 328 25.15 -5.10 -36.73
C ALA A 328 25.03 -5.83 -38.08
N GLU A 329 25.57 -7.05 -38.18
CA GLU A 329 25.42 -7.89 -39.37
C GLU A 329 23.96 -8.23 -39.70
N LYS A 330 23.12 -8.48 -38.68
CA LYS A 330 21.68 -8.68 -38.82
C LYS A 330 21.00 -7.43 -39.37
N ASN A 331 21.24 -6.27 -38.76
CA ASN A 331 20.63 -5.01 -39.20
C ASN A 331 21.07 -4.61 -40.61
N HIS A 332 22.36 -4.77 -40.96
CA HIS A 332 22.86 -4.51 -42.31
C HIS A 332 22.13 -5.36 -43.37
N LYS A 333 21.90 -6.66 -43.10
CA LYS A 333 21.12 -7.55 -43.99
C LYS A 333 19.66 -7.10 -44.12
N LEU A 334 18.97 -6.77 -43.02
CA LEU A 334 17.58 -6.30 -43.05
C LEU A 334 17.41 -5.02 -43.90
N ARG A 335 18.40 -4.13 -43.87
CA ARG A 335 18.42 -2.89 -44.66
C ARG A 335 18.65 -3.15 -46.15
N GLN A 336 19.63 -3.99 -46.47
CA GLN A 336 19.92 -4.41 -47.84
C GLN A 336 18.71 -5.11 -48.47
N ASP A 337 18.06 -6.01 -47.73
CA ASP A 337 16.85 -6.72 -48.17
C ASP A 337 15.69 -5.76 -48.48
N ALA A 338 15.38 -4.85 -47.55
CA ALA A 338 14.31 -3.87 -47.72
C ALA A 338 14.54 -2.98 -48.96
N VAL A 339 15.76 -2.45 -49.14
CA VAL A 339 16.09 -1.59 -50.29
C VAL A 339 16.11 -2.39 -51.60
N ALA A 340 16.63 -3.63 -51.61
CA ALA A 340 16.62 -4.50 -52.79
C ALA A 340 15.19 -4.89 -53.23
N LYS A 341 14.25 -5.03 -52.29
CA LYS A 341 12.81 -5.25 -52.53
C LYS A 341 12.02 -3.94 -52.77
N GLY A 342 12.72 -2.81 -52.82
CA GLY A 342 12.20 -1.51 -53.26
C GLY A 342 11.57 -0.63 -52.17
N ALA A 343 11.97 -0.76 -50.91
CA ALA A 343 11.67 0.25 -49.89
C ALA A 343 12.48 1.53 -50.15
N ARG A 344 11.86 2.70 -49.97
CA ARG A 344 12.51 4.00 -50.14
C ARG A 344 13.20 4.42 -48.85
N VAL A 345 14.51 4.66 -48.88
CA VAL A 345 15.21 5.34 -47.77
C VAL A 345 14.70 6.77 -47.68
N VAL A 346 14.26 7.20 -46.48
CA VAL A 346 13.82 8.58 -46.22
C VAL A 346 14.73 9.32 -45.23
N TYR A 347 15.50 8.60 -44.41
CA TYR A 347 16.56 9.13 -43.55
C TYR A 347 17.72 8.13 -43.42
N GLY A 348 18.94 8.62 -43.31
CA GLY A 348 20.17 7.83 -43.28
C GLY A 348 20.62 7.38 -44.68
N ASP A 349 21.64 6.53 -44.71
CA ASP A 349 22.10 5.83 -45.91
C ASP A 349 22.12 4.32 -45.64
N ALA A 350 21.70 3.53 -46.63
CA ALA A 350 21.70 2.08 -46.59
C ALA A 350 22.96 1.46 -47.24
N GLY A 351 23.72 2.27 -48.01
CA GLY A 351 24.96 1.87 -48.67
C GLY A 351 26.24 2.33 -47.97
N SER A 352 26.16 3.18 -46.94
CA SER A 352 27.31 3.66 -46.18
C SER A 352 28.03 2.53 -45.44
N GLU A 353 29.35 2.46 -45.53
CA GLU A 353 30.15 1.58 -44.68
C GLU A 353 30.10 2.04 -43.21
N ASN A 354 29.79 1.12 -42.29
CA ASN A 354 29.76 1.40 -40.84
C ASN A 354 31.15 1.79 -40.33
N SER A 355 31.25 2.75 -39.41
CA SER A 355 32.56 3.16 -38.84
C SER A 355 33.24 2.07 -38.00
N SER A 356 32.51 1.04 -37.57
CA SER A 356 33.06 -0.14 -36.91
C SER A 356 32.18 -1.38 -37.09
N ASN A 357 32.68 -2.54 -36.67
CA ASN A 357 31.92 -3.80 -36.64
C ASN A 357 30.73 -3.80 -35.64
N TYR A 358 30.58 -2.76 -34.82
CA TYR A 358 29.55 -2.63 -33.79
C TYR A 358 28.62 -1.43 -34.04
N ARG A 359 29.10 -0.40 -34.73
CA ARG A 359 28.35 0.83 -35.00
C ARG A 359 27.45 0.68 -36.21
N ILE A 360 26.31 1.36 -36.22
CA ILE A 360 25.42 1.44 -37.37
C ILE A 360 24.52 2.68 -37.33
N GLN A 361 24.62 3.55 -38.34
CA GLN A 361 23.82 4.77 -38.49
C GLN A 361 22.30 4.52 -38.41
N PRO A 362 21.47 5.44 -37.88
CA PRO A 362 20.01 5.31 -37.94
C PRO A 362 19.51 5.30 -39.39
N LEU A 363 18.58 4.39 -39.72
CA LEU A 363 17.93 4.35 -41.04
C LEU A 363 16.41 4.35 -40.88
N ILE A 364 15.73 5.18 -41.67
CA ILE A 364 14.27 5.15 -41.80
C ILE A 364 13.94 4.80 -43.25
N VAL A 365 13.13 3.75 -43.45
CA VAL A 365 12.64 3.30 -44.75
C VAL A 365 11.12 3.40 -44.83
N GLN A 366 10.60 3.79 -45.99
CA GLN A 366 9.18 3.90 -46.31
C GLN A 366 8.80 2.89 -47.40
N ASP A 367 7.50 2.60 -47.52
CA ASP A 367 6.92 1.67 -48.49
C ASP A 367 7.44 0.23 -48.31
N THR A 368 7.63 -0.17 -47.05
CA THR A 368 7.94 -1.56 -46.68
C THR A 368 6.75 -2.48 -46.91
N LYS A 369 7.01 -3.77 -47.13
CA LYS A 369 6.04 -4.77 -47.58
C LYS A 369 6.24 -6.10 -46.87
N LYS A 370 5.20 -6.95 -46.84
CA LYS A 370 5.18 -8.25 -46.15
C LYS A 370 6.23 -9.26 -46.65
N ASP A 371 6.74 -9.09 -47.87
CA ASP A 371 7.80 -9.91 -48.45
C ASP A 371 9.22 -9.45 -48.06
N MET A 372 9.37 -8.33 -47.36
CA MET A 372 10.64 -7.84 -46.82
C MET A 372 10.89 -8.38 -45.42
N ASP A 373 12.11 -8.82 -45.13
CA ASP A 373 12.47 -9.46 -43.87
C ASP A 373 12.23 -8.52 -42.67
N ILE A 374 12.39 -7.20 -42.89
CA ILE A 374 12.17 -6.14 -41.91
C ILE A 374 10.70 -5.99 -41.46
N TRP A 375 9.72 -6.52 -42.20
CA TRP A 375 8.31 -6.42 -41.82
C TRP A 375 7.99 -7.28 -40.57
N TYR A 376 8.42 -8.54 -40.59
CA TYR A 376 8.14 -9.51 -39.53
C TYR A 376 9.29 -9.68 -38.52
N THR A 377 10.56 -9.49 -38.94
CA THR A 377 11.72 -9.71 -38.07
C THR A 377 11.94 -8.51 -37.15
N GLU A 378 11.87 -8.69 -35.83
CA GLU A 378 12.43 -7.75 -34.85
C GLU A 378 13.87 -7.40 -35.26
N SER A 379 14.19 -6.12 -35.46
CA SER A 379 15.53 -5.66 -35.83
C SER A 379 16.46 -5.65 -34.61
N PHE A 380 15.96 -5.18 -33.46
CA PHE A 380 16.74 -4.91 -32.24
C PHE A 380 17.96 -4.03 -32.54
N GLY A 381 17.74 -2.98 -33.34
CA GLY A 381 18.74 -2.04 -33.85
C GLY A 381 18.08 -0.76 -34.39
N PRO A 382 18.85 0.24 -34.86
CA PRO A 382 18.31 1.56 -35.16
C PRO A 382 17.75 1.62 -36.60
N THR A 383 16.75 0.80 -36.89
CA THR A 383 16.16 0.67 -38.24
C THR A 383 14.63 0.72 -38.19
N LEU A 384 14.02 1.76 -38.76
CA LEU A 384 12.60 2.09 -38.60
C LEU A 384 11.81 1.94 -39.90
N SER A 385 10.65 1.27 -39.84
CA SER A 385 9.72 1.15 -40.98
C SER A 385 8.58 2.16 -40.89
N LEU A 386 8.39 2.96 -41.93
CA LEU A 386 7.32 3.95 -42.09
C LEU A 386 6.28 3.45 -43.10
N ILE A 387 5.06 3.20 -42.64
CA ILE A 387 3.98 2.56 -43.40
C ILE A 387 2.79 3.54 -43.50
N PRO A 388 2.34 3.92 -44.70
CA PRO A 388 1.12 4.72 -44.87
C PRO A 388 -0.14 3.90 -44.61
N ILE A 389 -1.12 4.51 -43.93
CA ILE A 389 -2.46 3.95 -43.68
C ILE A 389 -3.57 4.95 -44.07
N GLU A 390 -4.77 4.46 -44.38
CA GLU A 390 -5.94 5.25 -44.77
C GLU A 390 -7.07 5.24 -43.72
N SER A 391 -7.10 4.28 -42.79
CA SER A 391 -8.09 4.21 -41.70
C SER A 391 -7.53 3.68 -40.36
N ASP A 392 -8.33 3.78 -39.29
CA ASP A 392 -7.98 3.24 -37.98
C ASP A 392 -8.03 1.70 -37.99
N GLU A 393 -8.94 1.11 -38.76
CA GLU A 393 -9.09 -0.33 -38.94
C GLU A 393 -7.86 -0.94 -39.64
N GLU A 394 -7.36 -0.32 -40.71
CA GLU A 394 -6.11 -0.72 -41.37
C GLU A 394 -4.90 -0.60 -40.42
N ALA A 395 -4.89 0.44 -39.57
CA ALA A 395 -3.86 0.60 -38.55
C ALA A 395 -3.85 -0.54 -37.53
N ILE A 396 -5.04 -0.97 -37.09
CA ILE A 396 -5.23 -2.09 -36.15
C ILE A 396 -4.83 -3.42 -36.81
N ASP A 397 -5.28 -3.67 -38.05
CA ASP A 397 -4.93 -4.88 -38.81
C ASP A 397 -3.41 -5.01 -39.02
N ILE A 398 -2.74 -3.93 -39.44
CA ILE A 398 -1.28 -3.94 -39.63
C ILE A 398 -0.54 -4.00 -38.28
N ALA A 399 -1.02 -3.34 -37.23
CA ALA A 399 -0.45 -3.47 -35.89
C ALA A 399 -0.50 -4.93 -35.40
N ASN A 400 -1.62 -5.61 -35.63
CA ASN A 400 -1.85 -7.00 -35.22
C ASN A 400 -1.19 -8.05 -36.13
N ASP A 401 -0.87 -7.72 -37.40
CA ASP A 401 -0.08 -8.52 -38.36
C ASP A 401 1.38 -8.64 -37.96
N THR A 402 1.62 -9.28 -36.82
CA THR A 402 2.92 -9.68 -36.32
C THR A 402 2.77 -10.81 -35.31
N GLU A 403 3.82 -11.61 -35.13
CA GLU A 403 3.83 -12.67 -34.12
C GLU A 403 4.08 -12.15 -32.71
N TYR A 404 4.39 -10.85 -32.56
CA TYR A 404 4.75 -10.18 -31.31
C TYR A 404 3.57 -9.42 -30.68
N GLY A 405 3.71 -8.98 -29.44
CA GLY A 405 2.69 -8.23 -28.70
C GLY A 405 3.16 -7.72 -27.35
N LEU A 406 4.31 -7.03 -27.28
CA LEU A 406 4.85 -6.48 -26.02
C LEU A 406 4.30 -5.09 -25.71
N SER A 407 4.60 -4.11 -26.58
CA SER A 407 4.21 -2.71 -26.44
C SER A 407 3.81 -2.11 -27.81
N GLY A 408 3.12 -0.97 -27.76
CA GLY A 408 2.76 -0.15 -28.91
C GLY A 408 2.34 1.26 -28.46
N ALA A 409 2.05 2.14 -29.41
CA ALA A 409 1.66 3.52 -29.15
C ALA A 409 0.59 4.03 -30.11
N VAL A 410 -0.20 5.01 -29.67
CA VAL A 410 -1.24 5.68 -30.48
C VAL A 410 -1.18 7.18 -30.27
N PHE A 411 -0.89 7.94 -31.33
CA PHE A 411 -0.86 9.40 -31.33
C PHE A 411 -2.15 9.95 -31.95
N THR A 412 -2.87 10.77 -31.19
CA THR A 412 -4.15 11.39 -31.57
C THR A 412 -4.51 12.47 -30.53
N THR A 413 -5.09 13.60 -30.96
CA THR A 413 -5.67 14.57 -30.01
C THR A 413 -7.00 14.11 -29.41
N ASN A 414 -7.60 13.04 -29.95
CA ASN A 414 -8.86 12.48 -29.47
C ASN A 414 -8.63 11.25 -28.58
N LEU A 415 -8.62 11.44 -27.26
CA LEU A 415 -8.45 10.35 -26.29
C LEU A 415 -9.51 9.22 -26.47
N GLY A 416 -10.74 9.56 -26.86
CA GLY A 416 -11.80 8.58 -27.13
C GLY A 416 -11.59 7.76 -28.41
N ARG A 417 -10.79 8.24 -29.36
CA ARG A 417 -10.27 7.48 -30.51
C ARG A 417 -9.09 6.62 -30.07
N GLY A 418 -8.12 7.21 -29.36
CA GLY A 418 -6.93 6.51 -28.86
C GLY A 418 -7.26 5.29 -28.00
N LEU A 419 -8.22 5.42 -27.08
CA LEU A 419 -8.67 4.30 -26.22
C LEU A 419 -9.41 3.19 -26.98
N LYS A 420 -10.06 3.50 -28.12
CA LYS A 420 -10.66 2.47 -28.98
C LYS A 420 -9.56 1.69 -29.72
N ILE A 421 -8.66 2.40 -30.40
CA ILE A 421 -7.54 1.79 -31.12
C ILE A 421 -6.70 0.94 -30.16
N ALA A 422 -6.34 1.47 -28.99
CA ALA A 422 -5.55 0.76 -27.98
C ALA A 422 -6.19 -0.53 -27.45
N LYS A 423 -7.53 -0.62 -27.46
CA LYS A 423 -8.27 -1.80 -26.98
C LYS A 423 -8.25 -2.97 -27.99
N GLU A 424 -8.17 -2.68 -29.29
CA GLU A 424 -8.24 -3.68 -30.35
C GLU A 424 -6.84 -4.16 -30.83
N ILE A 425 -5.75 -3.70 -30.20
CA ILE A 425 -4.38 -4.17 -30.48
C ILE A 425 -3.98 -5.25 -29.46
N ASP A 426 -3.56 -6.42 -29.95
CA ASP A 426 -3.01 -7.51 -29.15
C ASP A 426 -1.61 -7.17 -28.60
N SER A 427 -1.56 -6.39 -27.53
CA SER A 427 -0.31 -5.96 -26.89
C SER A 427 -0.36 -6.10 -25.37
N GLY A 428 0.81 -6.21 -24.73
CA GLY A 428 0.95 -6.13 -23.29
C GLY A 428 0.68 -4.73 -22.73
N ALA A 429 1.10 -3.71 -23.47
CA ALA A 429 0.86 -2.29 -23.19
C ALA A 429 0.58 -1.49 -24.47
N ILE A 430 -0.15 -0.38 -24.36
CA ILE A 430 -0.30 0.65 -25.40
C ILE A 430 -0.21 2.04 -24.76
N HIS A 431 0.64 2.90 -25.29
CA HIS A 431 0.87 4.25 -24.77
C HIS A 431 0.22 5.31 -25.68
N ILE A 432 -0.71 6.11 -25.13
CA ILE A 432 -1.38 7.16 -25.91
C ILE A 432 -0.58 8.46 -25.82
N ASN A 433 -0.23 9.04 -26.97
CA ASN A 433 0.59 10.25 -27.12
C ASN A 433 2.01 10.21 -26.51
N SER A 434 2.54 9.03 -26.22
CA SER A 434 3.91 8.80 -25.73
C SER A 434 4.58 7.67 -26.52
N MET A 435 5.90 7.52 -26.39
CA MET A 435 6.66 6.46 -27.06
C MET A 435 6.28 5.04 -26.59
N THR A 436 6.65 4.01 -27.37
CA THR A 436 6.41 2.60 -27.04
C THR A 436 7.29 2.09 -25.89
N VAL A 437 8.44 2.73 -25.64
CA VAL A 437 9.39 2.37 -24.60
C VAL A 437 8.97 3.02 -23.28
N HIS A 438 8.45 2.22 -22.35
CA HIS A 438 8.00 2.69 -21.04
C HIS A 438 8.00 1.54 -20.02
N ASP A 439 8.53 1.77 -18.83
CA ASP A 439 8.61 0.78 -17.75
C ASP A 439 8.53 1.52 -16.41
N GLU A 440 7.59 1.14 -15.55
CA GLU A 440 7.38 1.73 -14.22
C GLU A 440 7.16 0.61 -13.20
N ALA A 441 7.75 0.73 -12.01
CA ALA A 441 7.62 -0.29 -10.95
C ALA A 441 6.16 -0.57 -10.55
N GLY A 442 5.27 0.43 -10.64
CA GLY A 442 3.85 0.34 -10.31
C GLY A 442 2.94 -0.25 -11.40
N LEU A 443 3.41 -0.39 -12.64
CA LEU A 443 2.61 -0.83 -13.80
C LEU A 443 3.01 -2.23 -14.27
N PRO A 444 2.07 -3.11 -14.69
CA PRO A 444 2.39 -4.47 -15.10
C PRO A 444 3.18 -4.51 -16.41
N HIS A 445 4.30 -5.22 -16.43
CA HIS A 445 5.17 -5.35 -17.60
C HIS A 445 5.13 -6.78 -18.18
N GLY A 446 5.13 -6.92 -19.52
CA GLY A 446 5.18 -8.21 -20.22
C GLY A 446 4.14 -8.35 -21.33
N GLY A 447 4.40 -9.20 -22.33
CA GLY A 447 3.66 -9.23 -23.59
C GLY A 447 2.57 -10.29 -23.73
N VAL A 448 2.11 -10.46 -24.98
CA VAL A 448 1.25 -11.54 -25.48
C VAL A 448 1.83 -12.12 -26.78
N LYS A 449 1.12 -13.08 -27.41
CA LYS A 449 1.59 -13.80 -28.61
C LYS A 449 2.99 -14.40 -28.37
N LYS A 450 3.97 -14.21 -29.28
CA LYS A 450 5.36 -14.67 -29.08
C LYS A 450 6.23 -13.73 -28.25
N SER A 451 5.75 -12.55 -27.83
CA SER A 451 6.46 -11.69 -26.86
C SER A 451 6.46 -12.27 -25.44
N GLY A 452 5.81 -13.41 -25.21
CA GLY A 452 5.86 -14.17 -23.96
C GLY A 452 4.52 -14.22 -23.24
N TRP A 453 4.56 -14.54 -21.95
CA TRP A 453 3.39 -14.72 -21.10
C TRP A 453 3.77 -14.62 -19.62
N GLY A 454 2.76 -14.33 -18.79
CA GLY A 454 2.94 -13.90 -17.40
C GLY A 454 3.26 -12.41 -17.31
N ARG A 455 3.41 -11.87 -16.10
CA ARG A 455 3.68 -10.44 -15.89
C ARG A 455 4.75 -10.17 -14.82
N PHE A 456 5.44 -9.06 -14.98
CA PHE A 456 6.38 -8.49 -14.04
C PHE A 456 5.82 -7.19 -13.44
N ASN A 457 6.58 -6.61 -12.50
CA ASN A 457 6.29 -5.35 -11.81
C ASN A 457 5.07 -5.39 -10.88
N ALA A 458 5.06 -4.47 -9.92
CA ALA A 458 4.06 -4.33 -8.86
C ALA A 458 3.62 -5.68 -8.25
N GLN A 459 2.32 -5.87 -8.01
CA GLN A 459 1.76 -7.10 -7.46
C GLN A 459 1.88 -8.29 -8.42
N TRP A 460 1.61 -8.08 -9.71
CA TRP A 460 1.57 -9.15 -10.71
C TRP A 460 2.92 -9.89 -10.81
N GLY A 461 4.03 -9.15 -10.78
CA GLY A 461 5.37 -9.70 -10.75
C GLY A 461 5.66 -10.59 -9.54
N ILE A 462 5.09 -10.30 -8.37
CA ILE A 462 5.24 -11.14 -7.16
C ILE A 462 4.38 -12.41 -7.26
N GLU A 463 3.16 -12.30 -7.81
CA GLU A 463 2.22 -13.41 -7.89
C GLU A 463 2.68 -14.52 -8.85
N GLU A 464 3.54 -14.21 -9.83
CA GLU A 464 4.23 -15.22 -10.64
C GLU A 464 5.12 -16.17 -9.82
N PHE A 465 5.58 -15.78 -8.63
CA PHE A 465 6.56 -16.57 -7.83
C PHE A 465 5.97 -17.24 -6.59
N VAL A 466 4.64 -17.29 -6.49
CA VAL A 466 3.91 -18.08 -5.50
C VAL A 466 2.96 -19.07 -6.17
N LYS A 467 2.64 -20.14 -5.44
CA LYS A 467 1.65 -21.17 -5.80
C LYS A 467 0.56 -21.22 -4.74
N LEU A 468 -0.67 -21.55 -5.15
CA LEU A 468 -1.77 -21.74 -4.22
C LEU A 468 -1.73 -23.15 -3.61
N LYS A 469 -1.98 -23.24 -2.30
CA LYS A 469 -2.23 -24.49 -1.58
C LYS A 469 -3.57 -24.40 -0.86
N THR A 470 -4.50 -25.27 -1.24
CA THR A 470 -5.78 -25.47 -0.55
C THR A 470 -5.60 -26.41 0.64
N VAL A 471 -6.11 -26.03 1.80
CA VAL A 471 -6.26 -26.89 2.98
C VAL A 471 -7.72 -26.80 3.44
N THR A 472 -8.43 -27.94 3.45
CA THR A 472 -9.81 -28.04 3.94
C THR A 472 -9.86 -28.66 5.32
N TYR A 473 -10.60 -28.06 6.24
CA TYR A 473 -10.91 -28.61 7.56
C TYR A 473 -12.41 -28.90 7.63
N THR A 474 -12.81 -30.10 8.08
CA THR A 474 -14.23 -30.49 8.19
C THR A 474 -14.65 -30.50 9.65
N ASP A 475 -15.66 -29.68 9.96
CA ASP A 475 -16.15 -29.39 11.29
C ASP A 475 -16.94 -30.58 11.85
N CYS A 476 -16.31 -31.33 12.77
CA CYS A 476 -16.80 -32.64 13.18
C CYS A 476 -17.93 -32.54 14.23
N ILE A 477 -19.17 -32.37 13.75
CA ILE A 477 -20.39 -32.30 14.59
C ILE A 477 -20.54 -33.51 15.54
N SER A 478 -20.07 -34.70 15.16
CA SER A 478 -20.13 -35.89 16.03
C SER A 478 -19.17 -35.83 17.22
N CYS A 479 -18.10 -35.03 17.19
CA CYS A 479 -17.22 -34.83 18.34
C CYS A 479 -17.90 -34.02 19.46
N PHE A 480 -18.71 -33.02 19.12
CA PHE A 480 -19.44 -32.21 20.12
C PHE A 480 -20.62 -32.97 20.75
N ASN A 481 -21.31 -33.84 20.00
CA ASN A 481 -22.50 -34.54 20.49
C ASN A 481 -22.23 -35.68 21.50
N ASN A 482 -20.97 -36.07 21.73
CA ASN A 482 -20.66 -37.22 22.59
C ASN A 482 -20.41 -36.86 24.08
N HIS A 483 -20.40 -35.57 24.43
CA HIS A 483 -20.29 -35.10 25.81
C HIS A 483 -21.68 -34.83 26.43
N GLN A 484 -22.33 -35.88 26.92
CA GLN A 484 -23.61 -35.77 27.63
C GLN A 484 -23.47 -34.98 28.95
N ARG A 485 -23.88 -33.70 28.96
CA ARG A 485 -24.20 -32.99 30.22
C ARG A 485 -25.69 -33.22 30.57
N PRO A 486 -26.01 -33.91 31.69
CA PRO A 486 -27.39 -34.25 32.01
C PRO A 486 -28.16 -33.02 32.53
N THR A 487 -29.28 -32.67 31.89
CA THR A 487 -30.24 -31.70 32.43
C THR A 487 -31.65 -32.26 32.42
N VAL A 488 -32.29 -32.24 33.59
CA VAL A 488 -33.64 -32.78 33.81
C VAL A 488 -34.67 -31.70 33.50
N ARG A 489 -35.62 -31.97 32.60
CA ARG A 489 -37.02 -31.52 32.78
C ARG A 489 -38.06 -32.29 31.95
N ARG A 490 -39.20 -32.48 32.60
CA ARG A 490 -40.42 -33.20 32.19
C ARG A 490 -40.96 -32.79 30.81
N SER A 491 -41.52 -33.76 30.11
CA SER A 491 -42.79 -33.60 29.36
C SER A 491 -43.73 -34.76 29.70
N ILE A 492 -45.04 -34.61 29.43
CA ILE A 492 -46.11 -35.56 29.79
C ILE A 492 -46.94 -35.85 28.55
N SER A 493 -47.29 -37.13 28.33
CA SER A 493 -48.15 -37.64 27.25
C SER A 493 -47.60 -37.44 25.81
N ALA A 494 -47.96 -38.26 24.81
CA ALA A 494 -49.16 -39.10 24.68
C ALA A 494 -48.92 -40.41 23.90
N PHE A 495 -49.83 -41.38 24.13
CA PHE A 495 -50.25 -42.52 23.30
C PHE A 495 -49.30 -43.15 22.25
N GLY A 496 -49.17 -44.48 22.32
CA GLY A 496 -48.65 -45.32 21.24
C GLY A 496 -49.45 -46.62 21.09
N SER A 497 -49.11 -47.43 20.10
CA SER A 497 -49.51 -48.84 19.97
C SER A 497 -48.56 -49.56 18.98
N GLY A 498 -48.22 -50.84 19.12
CA GLY A 498 -48.51 -51.76 20.23
C GLY A 498 -47.98 -53.18 19.93
N ARG A 499 -48.14 -54.12 20.90
CA ARG A 499 -47.54 -55.48 20.96
C ARG A 499 -46.03 -55.43 21.25
N GLU A 500 -45.44 -56.28 22.11
CA GLU A 500 -45.88 -57.43 22.92
C GLU A 500 -44.80 -57.64 24.02
N ARG A 501 -44.98 -58.19 25.24
CA ARG A 501 -46.02 -59.04 25.89
C ARG A 501 -46.30 -58.59 27.35
N ALA A 502 -47.18 -59.30 28.06
CA ALA A 502 -47.34 -59.27 29.52
C ALA A 502 -46.28 -60.19 30.21
N THR A 503 -46.03 -60.20 31.53
CA THR A 503 -46.97 -60.12 32.68
C THR A 503 -46.33 -59.65 34.02
N VAL A 504 -47.17 -59.05 34.88
CA VAL A 504 -47.10 -59.03 36.37
C VAL A 504 -45.99 -58.17 37.05
N ALA A 505 -46.44 -57.05 37.66
CA ALA A 505 -46.44 -56.72 39.10
C ALA A 505 -45.20 -57.04 40.00
N ASP A 506 -44.89 -56.30 41.07
CA ASP A 506 -45.47 -55.05 41.60
C ASP A 506 -44.50 -54.32 42.56
N SER A 507 -44.78 -53.04 42.81
CA SER A 507 -44.61 -52.26 44.06
C SER A 507 -43.32 -52.26 44.92
N MET A 508 -43.20 -51.11 45.61
CA MET A 508 -42.24 -50.72 46.65
C MET A 508 -42.07 -51.72 47.83
N ASN A 509 -41.15 -51.35 48.75
CA ASN A 509 -40.95 -51.85 50.14
C ASN A 509 -39.92 -53.01 50.26
N VAL A 510 -39.18 -53.23 51.36
CA VAL A 510 -39.07 -52.47 52.63
C VAL A 510 -37.76 -52.77 53.40
N VAL A 511 -37.25 -51.75 54.11
CA VAL A 511 -36.29 -51.65 55.25
C VAL A 511 -35.42 -52.85 55.76
N LEU A 512 -34.48 -52.48 56.65
CA LEU A 512 -33.77 -53.25 57.70
C LEU A 512 -32.31 -53.64 57.41
N ARG A 513 -31.41 -53.69 58.40
CA ARG A 513 -31.19 -52.91 59.65
C ARG A 513 -29.94 -53.48 60.37
N ARG A 514 -29.44 -52.79 61.41
CA ARG A 514 -28.64 -53.35 62.54
C ARG A 514 -27.20 -53.80 62.16
N ASN A 515 -26.22 -53.88 63.06
CA ASN A 515 -26.17 -53.55 64.51
C ASN A 515 -24.71 -53.32 65.00
N GLN A 516 -24.53 -52.51 66.06
CA GLN A 516 -23.65 -52.71 67.26
C GLN A 516 -22.13 -53.01 67.07
N THR A 517 -21.17 -52.63 67.94
CA THR A 517 -21.14 -51.83 69.21
C THR A 517 -19.71 -51.31 69.50
N ALA A 518 -19.55 -50.42 70.50
CA ALA A 518 -18.29 -49.84 71.03
C ALA A 518 -17.60 -50.79 72.09
N PRO A 519 -16.60 -50.43 72.96
CA PRO A 519 -16.04 -49.10 73.32
C PRO A 519 -14.53 -48.95 73.72
N ALA A 520 -14.13 -47.71 74.10
CA ALA A 520 -13.03 -47.29 75.04
C ALA A 520 -11.54 -47.32 74.54
N ALA A 521 -10.56 -46.51 75.04
CA ALA A 521 -10.52 -45.47 76.11
C ALA A 521 -9.27 -44.50 76.06
N HIS A 522 -9.34 -43.35 76.77
CA HIS A 522 -8.27 -42.54 77.47
C HIS A 522 -7.05 -41.82 76.80
N THR A 523 -7.04 -40.46 76.82
CA THR A 523 -6.15 -39.46 77.53
C THR A 523 -4.64 -39.73 77.84
N THR A 524 -3.62 -38.82 77.89
CA THR A 524 -3.50 -37.31 77.82
C THR A 524 -2.04 -36.74 77.77
N TYR A 525 -1.85 -35.48 77.30
CA TYR A 525 -0.85 -34.39 77.62
C TYR A 525 0.71 -34.47 77.47
N PHE A 526 1.28 -33.39 76.87
CA PHE A 526 2.57 -32.63 77.09
C PHE A 526 4.00 -33.06 76.62
N GLN A 527 4.72 -32.02 76.10
CA GLN A 527 6.19 -31.74 76.02
C GLN A 527 7.09 -32.29 74.87
N GLN A 528 8.39 -31.94 74.88
CA GLN A 528 9.21 -31.45 73.71
C GLN A 528 10.45 -32.33 73.31
N PRO A 529 11.25 -32.00 72.25
CA PRO A 529 12.03 -32.98 71.45
C PRO A 529 13.48 -33.22 71.92
N PRO A 530 14.12 -34.33 71.47
CA PRO A 530 14.96 -34.32 70.25
C PRO A 530 14.64 -35.54 69.32
N GLN A 531 15.33 -35.92 68.24
CA GLN A 531 16.58 -35.48 67.56
C GLN A 531 16.48 -35.80 66.03
N ALA A 532 17.56 -35.60 65.23
CA ALA A 532 17.57 -35.82 63.77
C ALA A 532 18.56 -36.92 63.30
N PRO A 533 18.15 -37.86 62.40
CA PRO A 533 19.05 -38.76 61.68
C PRO A 533 19.62 -38.13 60.40
N GLN A 534 20.91 -38.35 60.11
CA GLN A 534 21.59 -37.91 58.89
C GLN A 534 21.58 -38.96 57.76
N GLY A 535 21.77 -38.49 56.52
CA GLY A 535 22.51 -39.23 55.48
C GLY A 535 21.72 -40.20 54.59
N GLY A 536 21.84 -40.02 53.26
CA GLY A 536 21.29 -40.98 52.29
C GLY A 536 21.15 -40.46 50.85
N PRO A 537 22.25 -40.36 50.07
CA PRO A 537 22.25 -39.71 48.75
C PRO A 537 21.49 -40.46 47.63
N LYS A 538 20.67 -41.49 47.94
CA LYS A 538 19.90 -42.25 46.95
C LYS A 538 18.56 -41.62 46.55
N ARG A 539 17.95 -40.77 47.39
CA ARG A 539 16.67 -40.09 47.05
C ARG A 539 16.81 -38.96 46.03
N ARG A 540 17.97 -38.32 45.90
CA ARG A 540 18.15 -37.16 45.00
C ARG A 540 18.24 -37.58 43.53
N ILE A 541 19.04 -38.61 43.21
CA ILE A 541 19.13 -39.16 41.85
C ILE A 541 17.77 -39.71 41.40
N LEU A 542 17.07 -40.49 42.24
CA LEU A 542 15.76 -41.02 41.87
C LEU A 542 14.72 -39.91 41.66
N ARG A 543 14.73 -38.84 42.48
CA ARG A 543 13.90 -37.64 42.23
C ARG A 543 14.27 -36.98 40.90
N THR A 544 15.54 -36.70 40.62
CA THR A 544 15.95 -36.03 39.38
C THR A 544 15.61 -36.87 38.16
N VAL A 545 15.85 -38.19 38.15
CA VAL A 545 15.49 -39.06 37.02
C VAL A 545 13.98 -39.11 36.81
N VAL A 546 13.17 -39.23 37.86
CA VAL A 546 11.71 -39.20 37.74
C VAL A 546 11.24 -37.82 37.26
N TRP A 547 11.72 -36.71 37.82
CA TRP A 547 11.31 -35.37 37.42
C TRP A 547 11.73 -35.04 35.98
N SER A 548 12.95 -35.41 35.57
CA SER A 548 13.39 -35.27 34.17
C SER A 548 12.56 -36.14 33.21
N ALA A 549 12.20 -37.37 33.60
CA ALA A 549 11.32 -38.22 32.79
C ALA A 549 9.89 -37.66 32.71
N THR A 550 9.34 -37.13 33.82
CA THR A 550 8.03 -36.45 33.84
C THR A 550 8.05 -35.18 32.99
N CYS A 551 9.09 -34.35 33.07
CA CYS A 551 9.19 -33.12 32.26
C CYS A 551 9.48 -33.40 30.78
N PHE A 552 10.26 -34.42 30.42
CA PHE A 552 10.36 -34.87 29.02
C PHE A 552 9.04 -35.47 28.53
N GLY A 553 8.34 -36.24 29.37
CA GLY A 553 7.02 -36.77 29.08
C GLY A 553 5.99 -35.67 28.82
N LEU A 554 5.87 -34.70 29.73
CA LEU A 554 4.97 -33.55 29.61
C LEU A 554 5.38 -32.59 28.48
N GLY A 555 6.68 -32.39 28.24
CA GLY A 555 7.17 -31.58 27.13
C GLY A 555 6.87 -32.23 25.77
N ALA A 556 7.10 -33.54 25.64
CA ALA A 556 6.70 -34.30 24.46
C ALA A 556 5.18 -34.38 24.30
N TYR A 557 4.43 -34.48 25.40
CA TYR A 557 2.96 -34.49 25.39
C TYR A 557 2.39 -33.15 24.94
N GLY A 558 2.86 -32.04 25.53
CA GLY A 558 2.46 -30.68 25.17
C GLY A 558 2.83 -30.34 23.73
N TYR A 559 4.00 -30.77 23.25
CA TYR A 559 4.38 -30.66 21.84
C TYR A 559 3.42 -31.44 20.93
N ARG A 560 3.09 -32.69 21.27
CA ARG A 560 2.15 -33.51 20.47
C ARG A 560 0.70 -33.01 20.57
N TRP A 561 0.29 -32.42 21.68
CA TRP A 561 -1.02 -31.76 21.83
C TRP A 561 -1.12 -30.49 20.99
N LEU A 562 -0.09 -29.63 21.00
CA LEU A 562 0.01 -28.46 20.11
C LEU A 562 0.04 -28.85 18.61
N MET A 563 0.49 -30.07 18.30
CA MET A 563 0.46 -30.64 16.94
C MET A 563 -0.82 -31.45 16.64
N GLY A 564 -1.79 -31.50 17.55
CA GLY A 564 -3.09 -32.17 17.37
C GLY A 564 -3.08 -33.71 17.51
N GLU A 565 -2.00 -34.31 18.01
CA GLU A 565 -1.80 -35.77 18.04
C GLU A 565 -2.21 -36.45 19.37
N ALA A 566 -2.74 -35.72 20.35
CA ALA A 566 -3.08 -36.28 21.67
C ALA A 566 -4.33 -35.61 22.30
N PRO A 567 -5.26 -36.38 22.94
CA PRO A 567 -6.48 -35.83 23.54
C PRO A 567 -6.25 -35.25 24.96
N LEU A 568 -7.01 -34.22 25.33
CA LEU A 568 -6.84 -33.50 26.61
C LEU A 568 -7.11 -34.37 27.85
N GLU A 569 -8.02 -35.34 27.74
CA GLU A 569 -8.52 -36.20 28.83
C GLU A 569 -7.43 -36.97 29.61
N LEU A 570 -6.27 -37.23 28.98
CA LEU A 570 -5.18 -37.99 29.62
C LEU A 570 -4.45 -37.21 30.72
N LEU A 571 -4.51 -35.88 30.73
CA LEU A 571 -3.86 -35.04 31.76
C LEU A 571 -4.60 -35.12 33.10
N GLY A 572 -5.93 -35.10 33.09
CA GLY A 572 -6.76 -35.20 34.30
C GLY A 572 -6.62 -36.54 35.04
N ALA A 573 -6.16 -37.60 34.36
CA ALA A 573 -5.86 -38.89 34.98
C ALA A 573 -4.51 -38.94 35.73
N LEU A 574 -3.67 -37.91 35.59
CA LEU A 574 -2.30 -37.86 36.16
C LEU A 574 -2.12 -36.81 37.28
N ALA A 575 -3.11 -35.93 37.50
CA ALA A 575 -3.09 -34.91 38.55
C ALA A 575 -4.33 -35.05 39.46
N GLY A 576 -4.10 -35.08 40.78
CA GLY A 576 -5.16 -34.96 41.80
C GLY A 576 -5.51 -33.49 42.06
N GLU A 577 -5.54 -33.08 43.33
CA GLU A 577 -5.83 -31.69 43.77
C GLU A 577 -4.91 -30.60 43.16
N ALA A 578 -3.80 -30.99 42.52
CA ALA A 578 -2.99 -30.07 41.71
C ALA A 578 -3.64 -29.71 40.36
N GLY A 579 -4.72 -30.38 39.96
CA GLY A 579 -5.38 -30.27 38.65
C GLY A 579 -5.97 -28.89 38.39
N GLU A 580 -6.78 -28.35 39.30
CA GLU A 580 -7.41 -27.03 39.13
C GLU A 580 -6.36 -25.91 39.02
N VAL A 581 -5.35 -25.93 39.89
CA VAL A 581 -4.20 -24.99 39.84
C VAL A 581 -3.42 -25.14 38.53
N MET A 582 -3.37 -26.34 37.95
CA MET A 582 -2.67 -26.60 36.69
C MET A 582 -3.53 -26.27 35.46
N GLU A 583 -4.86 -26.41 35.51
CA GLU A 583 -5.77 -25.88 34.49
C GLU A 583 -5.75 -24.35 34.49
N GLU A 584 -5.79 -23.70 35.65
CA GLU A 584 -5.68 -22.24 35.77
C GLU A 584 -4.31 -21.74 35.29
N PHE A 585 -3.22 -22.42 35.66
CA PHE A 585 -1.87 -22.09 35.18
C PHE A 585 -1.68 -22.37 33.68
N VAL A 586 -2.27 -23.44 33.13
CA VAL A 586 -2.20 -23.74 31.69
C VAL A 586 -3.10 -22.81 30.88
N ALA A 587 -4.28 -22.45 31.37
CA ALA A 587 -5.14 -21.44 30.74
C ALA A 587 -4.46 -20.07 30.75
N THR A 588 -3.89 -19.66 31.89
CA THR A 588 -3.12 -18.41 32.02
C THR A 588 -1.90 -18.44 31.09
N ALA A 589 -1.11 -19.52 31.07
CA ALA A 589 0.05 -19.65 30.20
C ALA A 589 -0.31 -19.76 28.71
N ALA A 590 -1.49 -20.29 28.36
CA ALA A 590 -1.99 -20.31 26.99
C ALA A 590 -2.45 -18.92 26.55
N LEU A 591 -3.18 -18.19 27.40
CA LEU A 591 -3.58 -16.79 27.14
C LEU A 591 -2.35 -15.88 27.04
N ASP A 592 -1.37 -16.05 27.93
CA ASP A 592 -0.06 -15.37 27.90
C ASP A 592 0.75 -15.73 26.65
N ALA A 593 0.73 -16.99 26.19
CA ALA A 593 1.34 -17.40 24.92
C ALA A 593 0.60 -16.85 23.67
N ILE A 594 -0.72 -16.69 23.74
CA ILE A 594 -1.53 -16.05 22.69
C ILE A 594 -1.22 -14.54 22.65
N ALA A 595 -1.20 -13.86 23.79
CA ALA A 595 -0.78 -12.46 23.89
C ALA A 595 0.68 -12.24 23.41
N LYS A 596 1.57 -13.22 23.62
CA LYS A 596 2.95 -13.21 23.11
C LYS A 596 3.09 -13.60 21.63
N THR A 597 2.01 -14.03 20.97
CA THR A 597 2.00 -14.32 19.53
C THR A 597 1.18 -13.33 18.70
N VAL A 598 0.28 -12.57 19.33
CA VAL A 598 -0.31 -11.33 18.81
C VAL A 598 -0.15 -10.24 19.88
N PRO A 599 1.04 -9.61 19.98
CA PRO A 599 1.26 -8.50 20.91
C PRO A 599 0.43 -7.28 20.50
N PRO A 600 0.23 -6.31 21.41
CA PRO A 600 -0.19 -4.97 21.03
C PRO A 600 0.77 -4.37 19.99
N ILE A 601 0.23 -3.52 19.12
CA ILE A 601 1.01 -2.74 18.15
C ILE A 601 2.14 -1.98 18.86
N THR A 602 3.36 -1.98 18.31
CA THR A 602 4.47 -1.28 18.96
C THR A 602 4.31 0.24 18.84
N MET A 603 5.11 1.00 19.61
CA MET A 603 5.14 2.46 19.46
C MET A 603 5.58 2.87 18.05
N GLU A 604 6.52 2.14 17.46
CA GLU A 604 7.02 2.37 16.10
C GLU A 604 5.95 2.08 15.04
N GLU A 605 5.23 0.96 15.15
CA GLU A 605 4.13 0.61 14.24
C GLU A 605 2.95 1.60 14.36
N ALA A 606 2.62 2.05 15.58
CA ALA A 606 1.59 3.08 15.80
C ALA A 606 2.02 4.46 15.28
N ASP A 607 3.30 4.81 15.40
CA ASP A 607 3.89 6.02 14.83
C ASP A 607 3.87 5.99 13.30
N GLU A 608 4.17 4.84 12.67
CA GLU A 608 4.07 4.64 11.23
C GLU A 608 2.64 4.83 10.72
N LEU A 609 1.63 4.26 11.39
CA LEU A 609 0.21 4.44 11.02
C LEU A 609 -0.21 5.91 11.01
N LEU A 610 0.16 6.68 12.03
CA LEU A 610 -0.14 8.11 12.12
C LEU A 610 0.65 8.92 11.10
N ARG A 611 1.91 8.58 10.85
CA ARG A 611 2.77 9.31 9.90
C ARG A 611 2.38 9.06 8.44
N ALA A 612 1.98 7.84 8.08
CA ALA A 612 1.53 7.46 6.74
C ALA A 612 0.27 8.22 6.26
N ARG A 613 -0.45 8.89 7.17
CA ARG A 613 -1.61 9.75 6.89
C ARG A 613 -1.45 11.17 7.46
N SER A 614 -0.21 11.53 7.83
CA SER A 614 0.16 12.90 8.18
C SER A 614 0.62 13.68 6.95
N GLY A 615 0.59 15.00 7.04
CA GLY A 615 1.05 15.86 5.94
C GLY A 615 1.37 17.28 6.39
N TYR A 616 2.09 17.99 5.53
CA TYR A 616 2.42 19.40 5.69
C TYR A 616 1.88 20.17 4.49
N SER A 617 1.13 21.25 4.76
CA SER A 617 1.05 22.41 3.88
C SER A 617 2.02 23.47 4.42
N ALA A 618 2.34 24.51 3.63
CA ALA A 618 3.30 25.55 4.02
C ALA A 618 3.19 25.96 5.51
N VAL A 619 2.00 26.43 5.91
CA VAL A 619 1.71 26.91 7.27
C VAL A 619 0.91 25.94 8.15
N GLY A 620 0.62 24.72 7.68
CA GLY A 620 -0.39 23.84 8.30
C GLY A 620 0.01 22.38 8.42
N HIS A 621 0.10 21.89 9.65
CA HIS A 621 0.41 20.50 10.00
C HIS A 621 -0.88 19.65 10.08
N THR A 622 -0.87 18.47 9.47
CA THR A 622 -2.06 17.62 9.31
C THR A 622 -1.82 16.20 9.80
N CYS A 623 -2.85 15.58 10.37
CA CYS A 623 -2.91 14.15 10.70
C CYS A 623 -4.32 13.59 10.41
N GLN A 624 -4.42 12.36 9.92
CA GLN A 624 -5.69 11.61 9.82
C GLN A 624 -5.49 10.18 10.36
N MET A 625 -6.32 9.76 11.32
CA MET A 625 -6.29 8.44 11.93
C MET A 625 -7.67 7.74 11.76
N PRO A 626 -7.76 6.63 11.03
CA PRO A 626 -9.03 5.90 10.85
C PRO A 626 -9.43 5.05 12.06
N SER A 627 -10.72 5.04 12.36
CA SER A 627 -11.44 3.95 13.04
C SER A 627 -12.15 3.02 12.06
N ASN A 628 -12.53 3.52 10.87
CA ASN A 628 -13.20 2.79 9.80
C ASN A 628 -12.27 2.50 8.60
N MET A 629 -12.63 1.52 7.78
CA MET A 629 -11.93 1.22 6.51
C MET A 629 -12.94 1.02 5.37
N PRO A 630 -13.00 1.93 4.37
CA PRO A 630 -12.24 3.19 4.28
C PRO A 630 -12.54 4.15 5.44
N CYS A 631 -11.61 5.07 5.71
CA CYS A 631 -11.86 6.25 6.54
C CYS A 631 -13.08 6.99 5.97
N GLU A 632 -14.02 7.39 6.82
CA GLU A 632 -15.18 8.19 6.44
C GLU A 632 -14.80 9.68 6.37
N ASP A 633 -13.92 10.11 7.27
CA ASP A 633 -13.23 11.42 7.26
C ASP A 633 -12.40 11.71 5.99
N THR A 634 -12.39 12.98 5.58
CA THR A 634 -11.33 13.53 4.72
C THR A 634 -11.13 15.04 4.93
N TRP A 635 -10.13 15.64 4.27
CA TRP A 635 -9.75 17.05 4.42
C TRP A 635 -9.26 17.67 3.11
N SER A 636 -9.19 19.01 3.03
CA SER A 636 -8.57 19.76 1.93
C SER A 636 -7.83 20.98 2.42
N ALA A 637 -6.73 21.37 1.77
CA ALA A 637 -6.02 22.62 2.04
C ALA A 637 -5.50 23.23 0.73
N GLY A 638 -5.50 24.55 0.62
CA GLY A 638 -5.10 25.26 -0.60
C GLY A 638 -5.13 26.79 -0.48
N ALA A 639 -5.19 27.46 -1.62
CA ALA A 639 -5.39 28.90 -1.73
C ALA A 639 -6.11 29.27 -3.04
N TYR A 640 -7.02 30.23 -2.97
CA TYR A 640 -7.72 30.80 -4.12
C TYR A 640 -6.81 31.79 -4.87
N THR A 641 -6.03 31.31 -5.84
CA THR A 641 -5.05 32.06 -6.66
C THR A 641 -5.67 33.03 -7.68
N LEU A 642 -6.71 33.76 -7.28
CA LEU A 642 -7.56 34.56 -8.16
C LEU A 642 -7.02 35.98 -8.40
N PHE A 643 -6.19 36.50 -7.50
CA PHE A 643 -5.41 37.73 -7.69
C PHE A 643 -3.99 37.48 -8.18
N ASN A 644 -3.46 36.25 -8.05
CA ASN A 644 -2.05 35.88 -8.32
C ASN A 644 -1.06 36.71 -7.48
N ASP A 645 -1.38 36.88 -6.20
CA ASP A 645 -0.59 37.57 -5.19
C ASP A 645 -0.84 36.90 -3.83
N PRO A 646 0.10 36.09 -3.30
CA PRO A 646 -0.06 35.38 -2.02
C PRO A 646 -0.32 36.28 -0.80
N LYS A 647 -0.19 37.60 -0.92
CA LYS A 647 -0.55 38.57 0.14
C LYS A 647 -2.01 39.03 0.04
N ARG A 648 -2.78 38.51 -0.93
CA ARG A 648 -4.16 38.89 -1.25
C ARG A 648 -5.07 37.73 -1.63
N ASP A 649 -4.50 36.68 -2.25
CA ASP A 649 -5.15 35.40 -2.44
C ASP A 649 -5.53 34.80 -1.08
N TRP A 650 -6.78 34.37 -0.93
CA TRP A 650 -7.25 33.81 0.34
C TRP A 650 -6.81 32.35 0.46
N CYS A 651 -6.44 31.90 1.66
CA CYS A 651 -6.09 30.51 1.94
C CYS A 651 -7.30 29.77 2.50
N GLU A 652 -7.45 28.49 2.17
CA GLU A 652 -8.50 27.63 2.70
C GLU A 652 -7.98 26.32 3.30
N TRP A 653 -8.60 25.90 4.41
CA TRP A 653 -8.43 24.58 5.03
C TRP A 653 -9.81 24.06 5.39
N ALA A 654 -10.06 22.76 5.19
CA ALA A 654 -11.35 22.18 5.53
C ALA A 654 -11.25 20.72 5.98
N ILE A 655 -12.10 20.35 6.93
CA ILE A 655 -12.32 18.99 7.38
C ILE A 655 -13.76 18.60 7.04
N PHE A 656 -13.89 17.41 6.46
CA PHE A 656 -15.15 16.77 6.09
C PHE A 656 -15.22 15.46 6.86
N ASP A 657 -15.84 15.59 8.01
CA ASP A 657 -16.05 14.57 9.03
C ASP A 657 -17.25 13.72 8.56
N GLY A 658 -17.11 12.39 8.53
CA GLY A 658 -17.90 11.53 7.67
C GLY A 658 -18.66 10.43 8.41
N HIS A 659 -19.95 10.25 8.09
CA HIS A 659 -20.79 9.25 8.76
C HIS A 659 -21.78 8.53 7.85
N ALA A 660 -22.00 7.25 8.17
CA ALA A 660 -22.79 6.30 7.37
C ALA A 660 -22.23 6.08 5.94
N GLY A 661 -20.93 6.31 5.76
CA GLY A 661 -20.14 6.06 4.56
C GLY A 661 -19.37 7.31 4.09
N PRO A 662 -18.20 7.14 3.44
CA PRO A 662 -17.31 8.26 3.09
C PRO A 662 -17.81 9.15 1.94
N ARG A 663 -18.96 8.85 1.33
CA ARG A 663 -19.26 9.32 -0.05
C ARG A 663 -19.68 10.79 -0.10
N THR A 664 -20.26 11.29 0.98
CA THR A 664 -20.55 12.72 1.13
C THR A 664 -19.25 13.48 1.36
N ALA A 665 -18.46 13.14 2.38
CA ALA A 665 -17.16 13.76 2.68
C ALA A 665 -16.20 13.78 1.47
N GLN A 666 -16.09 12.66 0.74
CA GLN A 666 -15.32 12.55 -0.51
C GLN A 666 -15.78 13.53 -1.59
N LEU A 667 -17.09 13.81 -1.69
CA LEU A 667 -17.63 14.77 -2.65
C LEU A 667 -17.38 16.21 -2.19
N LEU A 668 -17.60 16.51 -0.90
CA LEU A 668 -17.38 17.85 -0.34
C LEU A 668 -15.93 18.32 -0.48
N LYS A 669 -14.95 17.43 -0.28
CA LYS A 669 -13.52 17.67 -0.53
C LYS A 669 -13.21 18.33 -1.88
N HIS A 670 -13.97 17.98 -2.91
CA HIS A 670 -13.78 18.49 -4.27
C HIS A 670 -14.73 19.64 -4.63
N LEU A 671 -15.81 19.84 -3.89
CA LEU A 671 -16.83 20.84 -4.20
C LEU A 671 -16.88 22.04 -3.25
N ILE A 672 -16.82 21.87 -1.92
CA ILE A 672 -16.98 22.99 -0.98
C ILE A 672 -15.93 24.09 -1.18
N PRO A 673 -14.60 23.80 -1.22
CA PRO A 673 -13.59 24.83 -1.46
C PRO A 673 -13.84 25.59 -2.78
N ASN A 674 -14.08 24.85 -3.88
CA ASN A 674 -14.22 25.44 -5.21
C ASN A 674 -15.52 26.26 -5.37
N VAL A 675 -16.66 25.76 -4.88
CA VAL A 675 -17.95 26.45 -4.96
C VAL A 675 -17.95 27.70 -4.10
N VAL A 676 -17.46 27.62 -2.85
CA VAL A 676 -17.41 28.75 -1.93
C VAL A 676 -16.42 29.81 -2.43
N GLY A 677 -15.24 29.41 -2.94
CA GLY A 677 -14.28 30.32 -3.56
C GLY A 677 -14.86 31.05 -4.77
N GLN A 678 -15.53 30.34 -5.68
CA GLN A 678 -16.17 30.93 -6.86
C GLN A 678 -17.31 31.88 -6.49
N ASP A 679 -18.24 31.48 -5.62
CA ASP A 679 -19.35 32.33 -5.18
C ASP A 679 -18.86 33.60 -4.47
N LEU A 680 -17.83 33.50 -3.61
CA LEU A 680 -17.20 34.66 -2.95
C LEU A 680 -16.48 35.61 -3.92
N TRP A 681 -15.96 35.09 -5.04
CA TRP A 681 -15.35 35.89 -6.10
C TRP A 681 -16.40 36.62 -6.94
N ASP A 682 -17.41 35.90 -7.43
CA ASP A 682 -18.48 36.48 -8.27
C ASP A 682 -19.37 37.45 -7.48
N ALA A 683 -19.60 37.18 -6.19
CA ALA A 683 -20.23 38.12 -5.25
C ALA A 683 -19.31 39.28 -4.83
N LYS A 684 -18.03 39.28 -5.26
CA LYS A 684 -17.00 40.30 -5.01
C LYS A 684 -16.61 40.51 -3.55
N CYS A 685 -16.90 39.54 -2.69
CA CYS A 685 -16.56 39.54 -1.26
C CYS A 685 -15.05 39.71 -1.05
N MET A 686 -14.24 38.93 -1.78
CA MET A 686 -12.77 38.99 -1.73
C MET A 686 -12.21 40.37 -2.17
N HIS A 687 -12.91 41.08 -3.06
CA HIS A 687 -12.50 42.40 -3.51
C HIS A 687 -12.81 43.51 -2.50
N GLN A 688 -14.00 43.44 -1.85
CA GLN A 688 -14.62 44.63 -1.24
C GLN A 688 -14.84 44.58 0.26
N SER A 689 -14.72 43.42 0.93
CA SER A 689 -14.83 43.38 2.40
C SER A 689 -13.79 44.32 3.03
N ARG A 690 -14.21 45.11 4.03
CA ARG A 690 -13.38 46.14 4.71
C ARG A 690 -13.59 46.20 6.22
N ILE A 691 -14.52 45.42 6.75
CA ILE A 691 -14.95 45.42 8.15
C ILE A 691 -15.19 43.96 8.54
N PRO A 692 -14.78 43.51 9.74
CA PRO A 692 -15.10 42.16 10.18
C PRO A 692 -16.60 41.89 10.31
N ASN A 693 -17.01 40.64 10.08
CA ASN A 693 -18.41 40.19 10.04
C ASN A 693 -19.23 40.87 8.93
N ASP A 694 -18.66 41.00 7.73
CA ASP A 694 -19.40 41.48 6.56
C ASP A 694 -20.57 40.55 6.22
N ALA A 695 -21.80 41.04 6.41
CA ALA A 695 -23.02 40.26 6.24
C ALA A 695 -23.19 39.72 4.80
N HIS A 696 -22.67 40.43 3.79
CA HIS A 696 -22.69 39.97 2.41
C HIS A 696 -21.80 38.73 2.21
N THR A 697 -20.55 38.79 2.67
CA THR A 697 -19.62 37.64 2.74
C THR A 697 -20.20 36.45 3.50
N VAL A 698 -20.74 36.68 4.71
CA VAL A 698 -21.33 35.61 5.54
C VAL A 698 -22.55 34.97 4.86
N SER A 699 -23.45 35.79 4.29
CA SER A 699 -24.63 35.27 3.56
C SER A 699 -24.26 34.50 2.29
N THR A 700 -23.17 34.89 1.62
CA THR A 700 -22.64 34.20 0.44
C THR A 700 -22.18 32.79 0.82
N ILE A 701 -21.33 32.64 1.84
CA ILE A 701 -20.86 31.33 2.34
C ILE A 701 -22.06 30.44 2.72
N LYS A 702 -23.01 30.99 3.50
CA LYS A 702 -24.23 30.26 3.91
C LYS A 702 -25.04 29.75 2.71
N LYS A 703 -25.21 30.60 1.69
CA LYS A 703 -25.92 30.25 0.46
C LYS A 703 -25.17 29.17 -0.35
N SER A 704 -23.85 29.26 -0.49
CA SER A 704 -23.04 28.27 -1.21
C SER A 704 -23.22 26.86 -0.63
N PHE A 705 -23.13 26.74 0.69
CA PHE A 705 -23.33 25.49 1.42
C PHE A 705 -24.76 24.93 1.22
N LEU A 706 -25.79 25.75 1.46
CA LEU A 706 -27.19 25.38 1.30
C LEU A 706 -27.55 24.94 -0.13
N GLN A 707 -27.03 25.65 -1.13
CA GLN A 707 -27.27 25.34 -2.54
C GLN A 707 -26.61 24.00 -2.92
N LEU A 708 -25.36 23.76 -2.49
CA LEU A 708 -24.63 22.54 -2.77
C LEU A 708 -25.31 21.30 -2.18
N ASP A 709 -25.73 21.34 -0.91
CA ASP A 709 -26.46 20.23 -0.27
C ASP A 709 -27.80 19.95 -0.97
N LYS A 710 -28.54 21.02 -1.29
CA LYS A 710 -29.79 20.92 -2.03
C LYS A 710 -29.59 20.25 -3.41
N ASP A 711 -28.54 20.61 -4.15
CA ASP A 711 -28.28 20.05 -5.48
C ASP A 711 -27.83 18.58 -5.42
N ILE A 712 -27.08 18.18 -4.38
CA ILE A 712 -26.76 16.78 -4.08
C ILE A 712 -28.06 15.97 -3.83
N LEU A 713 -28.96 16.50 -2.99
CA LEU A 713 -30.21 15.86 -2.62
C LEU A 713 -31.22 15.78 -3.77
N ASP A 714 -31.37 16.86 -4.54
CA ASP A 714 -32.35 16.94 -5.63
C ASP A 714 -31.97 16.06 -6.82
N GLU A 715 -30.69 16.04 -7.25
CA GLU A 715 -30.26 15.19 -8.36
C GLU A 715 -30.31 13.69 -7.98
N ALA A 716 -30.04 13.34 -6.72
CA ALA A 716 -30.25 12.00 -6.19
C ALA A 716 -31.75 11.62 -6.17
N ALA A 717 -32.61 12.47 -5.60
CA ALA A 717 -34.06 12.26 -5.53
C ALA A 717 -34.68 12.09 -6.92
N LYS A 718 -34.33 12.98 -7.85
CA LYS A 718 -34.75 12.97 -9.26
C LYS A 718 -34.39 11.65 -9.95
N ARG A 719 -33.18 11.12 -9.74
CA ARG A 719 -32.75 9.82 -10.31
C ARG A 719 -33.45 8.62 -9.69
N ILE A 720 -33.73 8.65 -8.39
CA ILE A 720 -34.52 7.62 -7.70
C ILE A 720 -35.95 7.59 -8.22
N GLN A 721 -36.54 8.76 -8.50
CA GLN A 721 -37.90 8.90 -9.03
C GLN A 721 -37.99 8.56 -10.54
N SER A 722 -37.03 9.01 -11.36
CA SER A 722 -37.02 8.71 -12.81
C SER A 722 -36.61 7.26 -13.11
N GLY A 723 -35.83 6.65 -12.23
CA GLY A 723 -35.12 5.42 -12.50
C GLY A 723 -34.04 5.57 -13.57
N GLY A 724 -33.52 4.44 -14.03
CA GLY A 724 -32.42 4.34 -15.00
C GLY A 724 -31.58 3.08 -14.75
N PRO A 725 -30.39 2.96 -15.36
CA PRO A 725 -29.43 1.91 -15.02
C PRO A 725 -29.09 1.95 -13.52
N LEU A 726 -29.24 0.82 -12.83
CA LEU A 726 -29.13 0.72 -11.36
C LEU A 726 -27.86 1.40 -10.81
N ALA A 727 -26.70 1.14 -11.43
CA ALA A 727 -25.43 1.75 -11.04
C ALA A 727 -25.42 3.29 -11.12
N HIS A 728 -26.11 3.90 -12.08
CA HIS A 728 -26.15 5.36 -12.25
C HIS A 728 -27.07 6.04 -11.22
N VAL A 729 -28.12 5.36 -10.76
CA VAL A 729 -28.99 5.84 -9.70
C VAL A 729 -28.30 5.68 -8.35
N VAL A 730 -27.78 4.49 -8.05
CA VAL A 730 -27.06 4.19 -6.79
C VAL A 730 -25.81 5.05 -6.62
N SER A 731 -25.01 5.26 -7.67
CA SER A 731 -23.79 6.07 -7.58
C SER A 731 -24.09 7.56 -7.31
N ALA A 732 -25.17 8.10 -7.87
CA ALA A 732 -25.60 9.47 -7.59
C ALA A 732 -26.23 9.59 -6.19
N ALA A 733 -27.04 8.61 -5.78
CA ALA A 733 -27.69 8.61 -4.49
C ALA A 733 -26.73 8.35 -3.31
N ALA A 734 -25.57 7.73 -3.54
CA ALA A 734 -24.61 7.39 -2.49
C ALA A 734 -24.17 8.61 -1.65
N ALA A 735 -23.93 9.77 -2.28
CA ALA A 735 -23.56 11.02 -1.58
C ALA A 735 -24.75 11.76 -0.93
N ALA A 736 -25.98 11.29 -1.18
CA ALA A 736 -27.16 11.70 -0.42
C ALA A 736 -27.49 10.71 0.70
N PHE A 737 -27.10 9.43 0.58
CA PHE A 737 -27.37 8.37 1.57
C PHE A 737 -26.43 8.41 2.78
N SER A 738 -25.15 8.73 2.59
CA SER A 738 -24.23 9.09 3.67
C SER A 738 -24.42 10.54 4.11
N GLY A 739 -23.91 10.89 5.29
CA GLY A 739 -23.83 12.26 5.77
C GLY A 739 -22.38 12.74 5.87
N SER A 740 -22.20 14.04 6.12
CA SER A 740 -20.91 14.61 6.51
C SER A 740 -21.08 15.94 7.22
N CYS A 741 -20.36 16.11 8.33
CA CYS A 741 -20.07 17.39 8.95
C CYS A 741 -18.99 18.13 8.13
N ALA A 742 -19.02 19.46 8.07
CA ALA A 742 -18.14 20.25 7.22
C ALA A 742 -17.67 21.52 7.92
N LEU A 743 -16.36 21.59 8.18
CA LEU A 743 -15.69 22.67 8.89
C LEU A 743 -14.67 23.33 7.95
N LEU A 744 -14.98 24.52 7.43
CA LEU A 744 -14.18 25.27 6.46
C LEU A 744 -13.60 26.55 7.07
N ALA A 745 -12.29 26.66 7.14
CA ALA A 745 -11.55 27.88 7.47
C ALA A 745 -11.13 28.62 6.19
N LEU A 746 -11.35 29.94 6.15
CA LEU A 746 -10.96 30.86 5.09
C LEU A 746 -10.17 32.03 5.69
N TYR A 747 -8.95 32.26 5.22
CA TYR A 747 -8.07 33.32 5.72
C TYR A 747 -7.78 34.38 4.64
N ASP A 748 -7.95 35.65 5.00
CA ASP A 748 -7.61 36.82 4.20
C ASP A 748 -6.27 37.41 4.66
N PRO A 749 -5.13 37.07 4.01
CA PRO A 749 -3.82 37.57 4.40
C PRO A 749 -3.64 39.07 4.20
N SER A 750 -4.51 39.73 3.42
CA SER A 750 -4.42 41.19 3.22
C SER A 750 -5.04 42.01 4.36
N ARG A 751 -5.70 41.37 5.32
CA ARG A 751 -6.42 42.00 6.44
C ARG A 751 -6.19 41.33 7.81
N ASP A 752 -5.46 40.22 7.84
CA ASP A 752 -5.35 39.25 8.92
C ASP A 752 -6.73 38.74 9.44
N ILE A 753 -7.68 38.45 8.55
CA ILE A 753 -9.03 38.00 8.95
C ILE A 753 -9.21 36.51 8.70
N LEU A 754 -9.54 35.75 9.75
CA LEU A 754 -9.96 34.36 9.67
C LEU A 754 -11.49 34.26 9.79
N ARG A 755 -12.11 33.54 8.88
CA ARG A 755 -13.50 33.07 8.94
C ARG A 755 -13.51 31.56 9.08
N VAL A 756 -14.38 31.03 9.93
CA VAL A 756 -14.64 29.59 10.03
C VAL A 756 -16.13 29.35 9.88
N ALA A 757 -16.50 28.50 8.91
CA ALA A 757 -17.85 28.05 8.65
C ALA A 757 -18.00 26.61 9.14
N ASN A 758 -18.91 26.35 10.08
CA ASN A 758 -19.17 25.01 10.64
C ASN A 758 -20.57 24.50 10.36
N VAL A 759 -20.65 23.25 9.90
CA VAL A 759 -21.84 22.40 9.82
C VAL A 759 -21.54 21.12 10.61
N GLY A 760 -22.20 20.93 11.75
CA GLY A 760 -22.04 19.74 12.61
C GLY A 760 -21.28 20.02 13.91
N ASP A 761 -20.63 18.99 14.46
CA ASP A 761 -19.94 18.94 15.75
C ASP A 761 -18.40 18.89 15.66
N SER A 762 -17.83 18.81 14.46
CA SER A 762 -16.41 19.08 14.23
C SER A 762 -16.05 20.51 14.70
N ARG A 763 -14.97 20.66 15.49
CA ARG A 763 -14.67 21.93 16.20
C ARG A 763 -13.41 22.64 15.70
N ALA A 764 -13.47 23.97 15.66
CA ALA A 764 -12.33 24.85 15.45
C ALA A 764 -12.04 25.70 16.69
N VAL A 765 -10.76 25.82 17.05
CA VAL A 765 -10.28 26.55 18.23
C VAL A 765 -9.06 27.40 17.85
N LEU A 766 -9.16 28.71 18.04
CA LEU A 766 -8.03 29.63 17.88
C LEU A 766 -7.26 29.68 19.20
N GLY A 767 -5.96 29.36 19.17
CA GLY A 767 -5.02 29.64 20.24
C GLY A 767 -4.49 31.06 20.10
N THR A 768 -4.92 31.97 20.98
CA THR A 768 -4.43 33.36 21.01
C THR A 768 -3.52 33.60 22.19
N TRP A 769 -2.41 34.31 22.01
CA TRP A 769 -1.47 34.63 23.09
C TRP A 769 -2.05 35.66 24.08
N ASP A 770 -2.13 35.31 25.36
CA ASP A 770 -2.51 36.23 26.43
C ASP A 770 -1.28 36.75 27.20
N ASN A 771 -1.08 38.07 27.13
CA ASN A 771 0.07 38.73 27.75
C ASN A 771 0.00 38.85 29.28
N ALA A 772 -1.18 38.71 29.90
CA ALA A 772 -1.32 38.74 31.36
C ALA A 772 -1.09 37.34 31.97
N ALA A 773 -1.57 36.30 31.30
CA ALA A 773 -1.39 34.90 31.70
C ALA A 773 -0.09 34.25 31.20
N GLN A 774 0.63 34.90 30.27
CA GLN A 774 1.88 34.41 29.65
C GLN A 774 1.74 33.01 29.03
N LYS A 775 0.60 32.77 28.36
CA LYS A 775 0.25 31.51 27.72
C LYS A 775 -0.73 31.75 26.57
N TYR A 776 -0.91 30.74 25.71
CA TYR A 776 -2.04 30.72 24.78
C TYR A 776 -3.34 30.41 25.53
N ILE A 777 -4.43 31.06 25.11
CA ILE A 777 -5.80 30.81 25.57
C ILE A 777 -6.64 30.32 24.40
N ALA A 778 -7.54 29.37 24.67
CA ALA A 778 -8.49 28.88 23.70
C ALA A 778 -9.58 29.92 23.44
N ARG A 779 -9.93 30.10 22.16
CA ARG A 779 -11.10 30.85 21.70
C ARG A 779 -11.86 29.98 20.70
N PRO A 780 -13.14 29.65 20.93
CA PRO A 780 -13.90 28.87 19.97
C PRO A 780 -14.08 29.66 18.66
N MET A 781 -13.84 28.98 17.54
CA MET A 781 -14.13 29.47 16.18
C MET A 781 -15.27 28.68 15.52
N SER A 782 -15.81 27.68 16.21
CA SER A 782 -17.13 27.10 15.94
C SER A 782 -17.81 26.71 17.26
N VAL A 783 -19.10 26.40 17.19
CA VAL A 783 -19.88 25.78 18.25
C VAL A 783 -20.51 24.51 17.69
N ASP A 784 -20.57 23.47 18.51
CA ASP A 784 -21.10 22.16 18.16
C ASP A 784 -22.60 22.25 17.90
N GLN A 785 -23.05 21.72 16.76
CA GLN A 785 -24.45 21.78 16.34
C GLN A 785 -25.17 20.48 16.67
N THR A 786 -25.27 20.17 17.97
CA THR A 786 -25.97 19.00 18.53
C THR A 786 -27.21 19.43 19.32
N GLY A 787 -28.06 18.48 19.75
CA GLY A 787 -29.22 18.79 20.59
C GLY A 787 -28.92 19.26 22.02
N PHE A 788 -27.64 19.33 22.42
CA PHE A 788 -27.25 20.02 23.66
C PHE A 788 -27.18 21.54 23.47
N ASN A 789 -26.92 22.02 22.25
CA ASN A 789 -26.92 23.43 21.90
C ASN A 789 -28.35 23.99 21.92
N GLN A 790 -28.62 24.92 22.84
CA GLN A 790 -29.98 25.44 23.06
C GLN A 790 -30.49 26.31 21.90
N ASP A 791 -29.60 26.94 21.12
CA ASP A 791 -29.99 27.69 19.94
C ASP A 791 -30.43 26.75 18.81
N GLU A 792 -29.81 25.57 18.68
CA GLU A 792 -30.27 24.52 17.74
C GLU A 792 -31.56 23.85 18.20
N VAL A 793 -31.74 23.62 19.51
CA VAL A 793 -33.03 23.16 20.06
C VAL A 793 -34.14 24.19 19.81
N ALA A 794 -33.85 25.49 19.95
CA ALA A 794 -34.79 26.57 19.66
C ALA A 794 -35.09 26.69 18.15
N ARG A 795 -34.06 26.52 17.29
CA ARG A 795 -34.21 26.47 15.83
C ARG A 795 -35.11 25.32 15.40
N LEU A 796 -34.82 24.08 15.82
CA LEU A 796 -35.62 22.90 15.48
C LEU A 796 -37.09 23.05 15.93
N LYS A 797 -37.34 23.58 17.14
CA LYS A 797 -38.71 23.84 17.63
C LYS A 797 -39.47 24.92 16.84
N LYS A 798 -38.75 25.87 16.24
CA LYS A 798 -39.29 26.93 15.38
C LYS A 798 -39.55 26.42 13.95
N ASP A 799 -38.64 25.61 13.42
CA ASP A 799 -38.72 25.06 12.06
C ASP A 799 -39.79 23.93 11.98
N HIS A 800 -40.02 23.21 13.08
CA HIS A 800 -40.98 22.09 13.20
C HIS A 800 -42.04 22.32 14.30
N PRO A 801 -42.94 23.31 14.15
CA PRO A 801 -43.90 23.67 15.19
C PRO A 801 -44.92 22.55 15.48
N GLY A 802 -45.01 22.14 16.75
CA GLY A 802 -45.89 21.06 17.20
C GLY A 802 -45.23 19.67 17.29
N GLU A 803 -43.90 19.60 17.14
CA GLU A 803 -43.13 18.37 17.30
C GLU A 803 -42.12 18.51 18.46
N GLU A 804 -42.53 18.10 19.67
CA GLU A 804 -41.74 18.31 20.89
C GLU A 804 -40.62 17.27 21.07
N ASP A 805 -40.80 16.04 20.58
CA ASP A 805 -39.88 14.89 20.71
C ASP A 805 -38.81 14.80 19.59
N ILE A 806 -38.37 15.93 19.01
CA ILE A 806 -37.34 15.93 17.95
C ILE A 806 -35.96 15.59 18.51
N VAL A 807 -35.60 16.26 19.60
CA VAL A 807 -34.33 16.11 20.30
C VAL A 807 -34.58 15.28 21.55
N ASP A 808 -33.89 14.16 21.68
CA ASP A 808 -33.85 13.41 22.93
C ASP A 808 -33.07 14.23 24.00
N PRO A 809 -33.71 14.66 25.10
CA PRO A 809 -33.06 15.49 26.12
C PRO A 809 -32.04 14.71 26.96
N SER A 810 -32.00 13.38 26.86
CA SER A 810 -31.03 12.54 27.58
C SER A 810 -29.74 12.30 26.79
N SER A 811 -29.84 12.08 25.48
CA SER A 811 -28.69 11.80 24.61
C SER A 811 -28.29 12.96 23.68
N GLY A 812 -29.07 14.04 23.64
CA GLY A 812 -28.86 15.18 22.73
C GLY A 812 -29.13 14.86 21.25
N ARG A 813 -29.63 13.66 20.93
CA ARG A 813 -29.74 13.18 19.54
C ARG A 813 -31.02 13.65 18.84
N VAL A 814 -30.87 14.16 17.61
CA VAL A 814 -31.96 14.55 16.71
C VAL A 814 -32.55 13.30 16.04
N HIS A 815 -33.67 12.80 16.56
CA HIS A 815 -34.29 11.53 16.14
C HIS A 815 -33.32 10.32 16.05
N GLY A 816 -32.16 10.37 16.73
CA GLY A 816 -31.13 9.32 16.81
C GLY A 816 -29.75 9.64 16.24
N ILE A 817 -29.58 10.71 15.45
CA ILE A 817 -28.24 11.21 15.03
C ILE A 817 -27.74 12.28 16.02
N ALA A 818 -26.42 12.43 16.21
CA ALA A 818 -25.86 13.37 17.18
C ALA A 818 -26.07 14.84 16.79
N ILE A 819 -25.84 15.14 15.52
CA ILE A 819 -25.93 16.48 14.91
C ILE A 819 -27.35 16.92 14.56
N SER A 820 -27.50 18.24 14.43
CA SER A 820 -28.67 18.95 13.93
C SER A 820 -28.45 19.62 12.56
N ARG A 821 -27.20 19.61 12.07
CA ARG A 821 -26.78 20.14 10.77
C ARG A 821 -25.77 19.19 10.11
N ALA A 822 -25.92 18.95 8.81
CA ALA A 822 -25.11 18.01 8.02
C ALA A 822 -25.28 18.27 6.51
N PHE A 823 -24.31 17.87 5.70
CA PHE A 823 -24.51 17.59 4.27
C PHE A 823 -25.00 16.16 4.06
N GLY A 824 -25.74 15.90 2.97
CA GLY A 824 -26.25 14.55 2.66
C GLY A 824 -27.40 14.16 3.61
N ASP A 825 -27.33 13.00 4.26
CA ASP A 825 -28.32 12.53 5.26
C ASP A 825 -29.78 12.54 4.78
N ALA A 826 -30.02 12.09 3.55
CA ALA A 826 -31.32 12.04 2.90
C ALA A 826 -32.44 11.40 3.76
N ARG A 827 -32.12 10.45 4.65
CA ARG A 827 -33.08 9.82 5.58
C ARG A 827 -33.77 10.84 6.51
N TRP A 828 -33.13 11.96 6.84
CA TRP A 828 -33.67 13.04 7.67
C TRP A 828 -34.16 14.25 6.86
N LYS A 829 -33.85 14.30 5.55
CA LYS A 829 -34.15 15.43 4.67
C LYS A 829 -35.25 15.17 3.64
N TRP A 830 -35.48 13.92 3.25
CA TRP A 830 -36.54 13.52 2.33
C TRP A 830 -37.81 13.08 3.06
N ALA A 831 -38.92 13.08 2.32
CA ALA A 831 -40.15 12.44 2.73
C ALA A 831 -39.99 10.91 2.87
N THR A 832 -40.85 10.30 3.71
CA THR A 832 -40.76 8.88 4.06
C THR A 832 -40.99 7.96 2.85
N ASP A 833 -41.83 8.36 1.89
CA ASP A 833 -42.13 7.63 0.66
C ASP A 833 -40.93 7.59 -0.31
N LEU A 834 -40.24 8.71 -0.50
CA LEU A 834 -39.01 8.77 -1.28
C LEU A 834 -37.89 7.94 -0.62
N THR A 835 -37.79 7.99 0.71
CA THR A 835 -36.84 7.16 1.47
C THR A 835 -37.16 5.67 1.35
N GLN A 836 -38.45 5.30 1.39
CA GLN A 836 -38.91 3.92 1.16
C GLN A 836 -38.61 3.46 -0.26
N LEU A 837 -38.87 4.30 -1.28
CA LEU A 837 -38.53 4.02 -2.69
C LEU A 837 -37.02 3.82 -2.90
N ALA A 838 -36.20 4.63 -2.23
CA ALA A 838 -34.75 4.49 -2.25
C ALA A 838 -34.29 3.16 -1.63
N HIS A 839 -34.86 2.80 -0.47
CA HIS A 839 -34.57 1.54 0.22
C HIS A 839 -34.96 0.31 -0.61
N ASP A 840 -36.20 0.28 -1.11
CA ASP A 840 -36.79 -0.90 -1.76
C ASP A 840 -36.22 -1.19 -3.15
N ARG A 841 -35.56 -0.21 -3.80
CA ARG A 841 -35.08 -0.34 -5.19
C ARG A 841 -33.62 0.02 -5.45
N PHE A 842 -32.98 0.80 -4.57
CA PHE A 842 -31.68 1.42 -4.82
C PHE A 842 -30.71 1.28 -3.64
N PHE A 843 -30.89 0.28 -2.77
CA PHE A 843 -30.08 0.01 -1.58
C PHE A 843 -30.04 1.18 -0.57
N GLY A 844 -31.04 2.06 -0.62
CA GLY A 844 -31.08 3.25 0.22
C GLY A 844 -31.23 2.97 1.72
N PRO A 845 -30.97 3.97 2.57
CA PRO A 845 -31.08 3.86 4.02
C PRO A 845 -32.49 3.43 4.43
N ARG A 846 -32.60 2.41 5.30
CA ARG A 846 -33.90 1.97 5.84
C ARG A 846 -34.66 3.17 6.45
N PRO A 847 -35.96 3.36 6.11
CA PRO A 847 -36.79 4.40 6.70
C PRO A 847 -36.89 4.28 8.22
N ARG A 848 -37.09 5.43 8.89
CA ARG A 848 -37.39 5.49 10.33
C ARG A 848 -38.80 4.96 10.62
N PRO A 849 -39.13 4.58 11.87
CA PRO A 849 -40.48 4.14 12.24
C PRO A 849 -41.58 5.11 11.80
N LYS A 850 -42.71 4.57 11.33
CA LYS A 850 -43.81 5.36 10.76
C LYS A 850 -44.33 6.38 11.77
N GLY A 851 -44.26 7.66 11.41
CA GLY A 851 -44.67 8.79 12.26
C GLY A 851 -43.53 9.46 13.04
N MET A 852 -42.28 8.97 12.95
CA MET A 852 -41.12 9.66 13.50
C MET A 852 -40.74 10.87 12.64
N ILE A 853 -40.61 10.69 11.33
CA ILE A 853 -40.32 11.76 10.36
C ILE A 853 -41.65 12.29 9.83
N LYS A 854 -42.00 13.54 10.15
CA LYS A 854 -43.27 14.19 9.78
C LYS A 854 -43.07 15.44 8.90
N THR A 855 -42.19 16.35 9.30
CA THR A 855 -41.91 17.63 8.59
C THR A 855 -40.43 17.78 8.19
N PRO A 856 -39.83 16.83 7.44
CA PRO A 856 -38.46 16.97 6.95
C PRO A 856 -38.31 18.21 6.04
N PRO A 857 -37.12 18.85 5.99
CA PRO A 857 -35.84 18.36 6.52
C PRO A 857 -35.56 18.72 7.98
N TYR A 858 -35.15 17.73 8.78
CA TYR A 858 -34.73 17.91 10.18
C TYR A 858 -33.24 18.26 10.35
N LEU A 859 -32.45 18.13 9.27
CA LEU A 859 -31.05 18.53 9.21
C LEU A 859 -30.88 19.55 8.08
N THR A 860 -30.06 20.58 8.31
CA THR A 860 -29.70 21.59 7.30
C THR A 860 -28.20 21.63 7.08
N ALA A 861 -27.75 22.02 5.89
CA ALA A 861 -26.33 22.31 5.62
C ALA A 861 -25.98 23.80 5.82
N GLU A 862 -26.86 24.61 6.41
CA GLU A 862 -26.53 26.02 6.68
C GLU A 862 -25.41 26.13 7.74
N PRO A 863 -24.25 26.71 7.41
CA PRO A 863 -23.16 26.87 8.37
C PRO A 863 -23.44 27.99 9.37
N GLU A 864 -22.82 27.88 10.54
CA GLU A 864 -22.52 29.04 11.37
C GLU A 864 -21.13 29.55 11.00
N VAL A 865 -21.02 30.87 10.79
CA VAL A 865 -19.78 31.50 10.34
C VAL A 865 -19.31 32.42 11.46
N MET A 866 -18.17 32.07 12.07
CA MET A 866 -17.48 32.92 13.04
C MET A 866 -16.29 33.62 12.39
N GLU A 867 -16.01 34.85 12.81
CA GLU A 867 -14.95 35.67 12.22
C GLU A 867 -14.11 36.33 13.32
N SER A 868 -12.79 36.15 13.24
CA SER A 868 -11.82 36.76 14.15
C SER A 868 -10.72 37.47 13.38
N LYS A 869 -10.17 38.54 13.97
CA LYS A 869 -8.89 39.06 13.52
C LYS A 869 -7.76 38.22 14.13
N ILE A 870 -6.80 37.86 13.31
CA ILE A 870 -5.58 37.12 13.64
C ILE A 870 -4.46 38.08 14.03
N ASN A 871 -3.68 37.69 15.04
CA ASN A 871 -2.40 38.28 15.38
C ASN A 871 -1.26 37.57 14.63
N THR A 872 -0.54 38.30 13.79
CA THR A 872 0.64 37.85 13.03
C THR A 872 1.96 38.36 13.62
N GLY A 873 1.95 38.87 14.86
CA GLY A 873 3.11 39.41 15.57
C GLY A 873 4.03 38.38 16.22
N THR A 874 4.86 38.82 17.17
CA THR A 874 5.95 38.02 17.82
C THR A 874 5.50 36.77 18.59
N ARG A 875 4.21 36.66 18.92
CA ARG A 875 3.54 35.44 19.36
C ARG A 875 2.28 35.33 18.50
N PRO A 876 2.36 34.71 17.31
CA PRO A 876 1.24 34.68 16.38
C PRO A 876 0.17 33.70 16.87
N ASP A 877 -1.07 33.93 16.43
CA ASP A 877 -2.15 32.98 16.71
C ASP A 877 -1.99 31.70 15.87
N PHE A 878 -2.63 30.62 16.32
CA PHE A 878 -2.77 29.37 15.55
C PHE A 878 -4.20 28.83 15.63
N LEU A 879 -4.63 28.13 14.58
CA LEU A 879 -5.95 27.48 14.52
C LEU A 879 -5.79 25.96 14.62
N ILE A 880 -6.47 25.35 15.59
CA ILE A 880 -6.72 23.91 15.60
C ILE A 880 -8.10 23.68 14.95
N MET A 881 -8.19 22.74 14.00
CA MET A 881 -9.45 22.23 13.46
C MET A 881 -9.42 20.70 13.59
N ALA A 882 -10.50 20.07 14.06
CA ALA A 882 -10.60 18.61 14.06
C ALA A 882 -12.04 18.06 14.03
N SER A 883 -12.20 16.83 13.56
CA SER A 883 -13.43 16.02 13.73
C SER A 883 -13.71 15.68 15.20
N ASP A 884 -14.93 15.23 15.49
CA ASP A 884 -15.45 14.98 16.84
C ASP A 884 -14.53 14.06 17.69
N GLY A 885 -13.95 13.02 17.09
CA GLY A 885 -13.10 12.03 17.76
C GLY A 885 -11.85 12.58 18.45
N LEU A 886 -11.37 13.79 18.11
CA LEU A 886 -10.33 14.48 18.90
C LEU A 886 -10.92 15.10 20.17
N TRP A 887 -12.07 15.77 20.01
CA TRP A 887 -12.74 16.57 21.03
C TRP A 887 -13.47 15.72 22.07
N ASP A 888 -13.80 14.49 21.71
CA ASP A 888 -14.24 13.44 22.62
C ASP A 888 -13.20 13.21 23.74
N GLN A 889 -11.90 13.34 23.43
CA GLN A 889 -10.78 13.04 24.32
C GLN A 889 -10.11 14.28 24.93
N LEU A 890 -10.16 15.43 24.26
CA LEU A 890 -9.51 16.69 24.65
C LEU A 890 -10.51 17.86 24.80
N SER A 891 -10.36 18.65 25.86
CA SER A 891 -10.97 19.98 25.94
C SER A 891 -10.28 20.96 24.98
N SER A 892 -10.94 22.04 24.62
CA SER A 892 -10.35 23.10 23.78
C SER A 892 -9.15 23.78 24.46
N GLU A 893 -9.21 23.93 25.79
CA GLU A 893 -8.14 24.46 26.64
C GLU A 893 -6.94 23.49 26.73
N ASP A 894 -7.19 22.19 26.88
CA ASP A 894 -6.16 21.16 26.89
C ASP A 894 -5.49 21.03 25.52
N ALA A 895 -6.25 21.07 24.42
CA ALA A 895 -5.70 21.05 23.06
C ALA A 895 -4.78 22.25 22.78
N VAL A 896 -5.20 23.47 23.15
CA VAL A 896 -4.36 24.68 23.02
C VAL A 896 -3.12 24.63 23.92
N ALA A 897 -3.24 24.10 25.15
CA ALA A 897 -2.08 23.85 26.02
C ALA A 897 -1.13 22.78 25.44
N CYS A 898 -1.66 21.77 24.73
CA CYS A 898 -0.88 20.73 24.08
C CYS A 898 -0.05 21.29 22.91
N VAL A 899 -0.63 22.19 22.11
CA VAL A 899 0.07 22.93 21.04
C VAL A 899 1.06 23.94 21.62
N GLN A 900 0.74 24.64 22.71
CA GLN A 900 1.72 25.50 23.38
C GLN A 900 2.94 24.68 23.84
N MET A 901 2.74 23.56 24.52
CA MET A 901 3.83 22.70 24.96
C MET A 901 4.67 22.17 23.78
N TRP A 902 4.06 21.97 22.60
CA TRP A 902 4.79 21.66 21.37
C TRP A 902 5.62 22.85 20.87
N LEU A 903 5.06 24.06 20.85
CA LEU A 903 5.78 25.29 20.47
C LEU A 903 6.96 25.58 21.41
N ASP A 904 6.75 25.45 22.73
CA ASP A 904 7.77 25.72 23.75
C ASP A 904 8.97 24.77 23.66
N LYS A 905 8.79 23.53 23.15
CA LYS A 905 9.89 22.60 22.84
C LYS A 905 10.55 22.87 21.49
N ASN A 906 9.76 23.09 20.43
CA ASN A 906 10.27 23.17 19.06
C ASN A 906 10.76 24.57 18.64
N LYS A 907 10.66 25.56 19.55
CA LYS A 907 11.29 26.89 19.47
C LYS A 907 11.14 27.65 18.15
N PRO A 908 9.99 28.34 17.96
CA PRO A 908 9.80 29.37 16.94
C PRO A 908 10.84 30.51 16.92
N GLU A 909 11.70 30.62 17.94
CA GLU A 909 12.82 31.58 18.00
C GLU A 909 13.83 31.40 16.84
N ALA A 910 13.86 30.23 16.18
CA ALA A 910 14.66 29.97 14.98
C ALA A 910 14.14 30.67 13.69
N PHE A 911 12.98 31.34 13.73
CA PHE A 911 12.44 32.05 12.54
C PHE A 911 13.08 33.43 12.27
N ILE A 912 14.10 33.88 13.05
CA ILE A 912 14.72 35.22 12.88
C ILE A 912 16.26 35.23 12.87
N THR A 913 16.97 34.24 13.43
CA THR A 913 18.46 34.24 13.50
C THR A 913 19.08 32.88 13.20
N GLU A 914 20.24 32.90 12.52
CA GLU A 914 20.98 31.73 12.04
C GLU A 914 21.72 30.92 13.14
N GLU A 915 22.35 29.82 12.70
CA GLU A 915 23.20 28.87 13.42
C GLU A 915 22.52 27.90 14.43
N LEU A 916 22.49 26.61 14.06
CA LEU A 916 22.18 25.49 14.95
C LEU A 916 23.21 24.38 14.76
N ASP A 917 24.01 24.12 15.80
CA ASP A 917 24.96 23.01 15.84
C ASP A 917 24.21 21.65 15.80
N HIS A 918 24.59 20.78 14.87
CA HIS A 918 23.92 19.51 14.61
C HIS A 918 24.49 18.33 15.44
N ALA A 919 25.53 18.52 16.26
CA ALA A 919 26.14 17.43 17.01
C ALA A 919 25.24 16.81 18.10
N GLY A 920 24.53 17.64 18.88
CA GLY A 920 23.85 17.18 20.11
C GLY A 920 22.50 16.47 19.91
N ALA A 921 21.84 16.66 18.77
CA ALA A 921 20.45 16.22 18.58
C ALA A 921 20.30 14.69 18.45
N LEU A 922 21.29 14.02 17.85
CA LEU A 922 21.24 12.57 17.59
C LEU A 922 21.38 11.75 18.88
N GLU A 923 22.23 12.20 19.81
CA GLU A 923 22.54 11.47 21.04
C GLU A 923 21.35 11.46 22.03
N ASP A 924 20.64 12.59 22.16
CA ASP A 924 19.41 12.67 22.95
C ASP A 924 18.23 11.93 22.28
N HIS A 925 18.24 11.77 20.95
CA HIS A 925 17.24 10.95 20.25
C HIS A 925 17.40 9.45 20.54
N LEU A 926 18.66 8.97 20.63
CA LEU A 926 18.99 7.57 20.92
C LEU A 926 18.70 7.17 22.38
N GLN A 927 18.80 8.10 23.33
CA GLN A 927 18.47 7.82 24.75
C GLN A 927 16.97 7.59 24.98
N ARG A 928 16.08 8.16 24.15
CA ARG A 928 14.63 8.06 24.32
C ARG A 928 14.09 6.65 24.02
N PHE A 929 14.69 5.92 23.07
CA PHE A 929 14.32 4.53 22.73
C PHE A 929 14.71 3.49 23.81
N ASN A 930 15.53 3.85 24.80
CA ASN A 930 16.08 2.92 25.78
C ASN A 930 15.29 2.81 27.10
N ARG A 931 14.02 3.23 27.12
CA ARG A 931 13.12 3.03 28.28
C ARG A 931 12.08 1.95 27.95
N PRO A 932 12.08 0.79 28.62
CA PRO A 932 11.05 -0.22 28.41
C PRO A 932 9.68 0.31 28.86
N PRO A 933 8.57 -0.10 28.23
CA PRO A 933 7.24 0.23 28.72
C PRO A 933 7.05 -0.36 30.12
N THR A 934 6.68 0.50 31.07
CA THR A 934 6.19 0.06 32.38
C THR A 934 4.75 -0.40 32.22
N TYR A 935 4.56 -1.71 32.08
CA TYR A 935 3.25 -2.36 32.09
C TYR A 935 2.40 -1.85 33.26
N THR A 936 1.37 -1.09 32.92
CA THR A 936 0.34 -0.64 33.84
C THR A 936 -0.44 -1.85 34.35
N SER A 937 -0.52 -1.98 35.67
CA SER A 937 -1.37 -2.96 36.32
C SER A 937 -2.84 -2.57 36.18
N ALA A 938 -3.75 -3.49 36.51
CA ALA A 938 -5.17 -3.14 36.63
C ALA A 938 -5.44 -2.08 37.73
N GLU A 939 -4.49 -1.85 38.64
CA GLU A 939 -4.55 -0.83 39.69
C GLU A 939 -4.11 0.56 39.16
N ASP A 940 -3.27 0.62 38.12
CA ASP A 940 -2.85 1.87 37.46
C ASP A 940 -3.92 2.42 36.48
N LEU A 941 -4.90 1.59 36.10
CA LEU A 941 -6.09 2.03 35.35
C LEU A 941 -7.14 2.73 36.25
N ALA A 942 -6.96 2.73 37.58
CA ALA A 942 -7.85 3.37 38.55
C ALA A 942 -7.49 4.86 38.80
N ASP A 943 -7.31 5.62 37.72
CA ASP A 943 -7.20 7.09 37.71
C ASP A 943 -8.51 7.67 37.16
N ASP A 944 -9.07 8.74 37.75
CA ASP A 944 -10.37 9.35 37.40
C ASP A 944 -10.50 9.73 35.90
N ASP A 945 -9.39 9.75 35.16
CA ASP A 945 -9.30 10.03 33.73
C ASP A 945 -9.34 8.78 32.82
N THR A 946 -9.61 7.59 33.39
CA THR A 946 -9.87 6.33 32.67
C THR A 946 -10.99 5.59 33.38
N TYR A 947 -12.12 5.32 32.71
CA TYR A 947 -13.33 4.79 33.35
C TYR A 947 -14.09 3.84 32.44
N PHE A 948 -14.85 2.93 33.03
CA PHE A 948 -15.81 2.12 32.28
C PHE A 948 -17.15 2.87 32.21
N ASP A 949 -17.68 3.04 31.01
CA ASP A 949 -19.00 3.62 30.79
C ASP A 949 -20.06 2.51 30.90
N GLU A 950 -21.00 2.63 31.85
CA GLU A 950 -22.01 1.60 32.10
C GLU A 950 -23.17 1.59 31.08
N ASP A 951 -23.40 2.71 30.38
CA ASP A 951 -24.46 2.85 29.38
C ASP A 951 -23.96 2.40 28.00
N GLU A 952 -22.76 2.82 27.59
CA GLU A 952 -22.10 2.37 26.34
C GLU A 952 -21.36 1.02 26.50
N LYS A 953 -21.03 0.61 27.73
CA LYS A 953 -20.41 -0.68 28.10
C LYS A 953 -19.02 -0.88 27.50
N CYS A 954 -18.24 0.19 27.50
CA CYS A 954 -16.87 0.24 26.97
C CYS A 954 -15.94 1.04 27.89
N LEU A 955 -14.63 0.86 27.69
CA LEU A 955 -13.63 1.67 28.38
C LEU A 955 -13.51 3.04 27.67
N LYS A 956 -13.68 4.12 28.43
CA LYS A 956 -13.48 5.50 28.02
C LYS A 956 -12.30 6.11 28.77
N TRP A 957 -11.78 7.22 28.26
CA TRP A 957 -10.80 8.05 28.95
C TRP A 957 -11.09 9.53 28.68
N ARG A 958 -10.37 10.41 29.36
CA ARG A 958 -10.16 11.80 28.95
C ARG A 958 -8.69 12.16 29.10
N VAL A 959 -8.25 13.24 28.45
CA VAL A 959 -6.85 13.67 28.50
C VAL A 959 -6.75 15.08 29.06
N LYS A 960 -5.90 15.21 30.08
CA LYS A 960 -5.53 16.46 30.75
C LYS A 960 -4.02 16.66 30.65
N GLN A 961 -3.55 17.89 30.84
CA GLN A 961 -2.13 18.27 30.76
C GLN A 961 -1.12 17.33 31.48
N LYS A 962 -1.51 16.66 32.60
CA LYS A 962 -0.64 15.67 33.27
C LYS A 962 -0.19 14.53 32.34
N HIS A 963 -1.02 14.12 31.39
CA HIS A 963 -0.74 13.03 30.44
C HIS A 963 0.12 13.44 29.25
N PHE A 964 0.41 14.73 29.07
CA PHE A 964 1.02 15.21 27.83
C PHE A 964 2.50 14.88 27.67
N VAL A 965 2.93 14.61 26.43
CA VAL A 965 4.33 14.36 26.05
C VAL A 965 4.57 14.92 24.63
N VAL A 966 5.77 15.45 24.35
CA VAL A 966 6.13 15.98 23.02
C VAL A 966 7.17 15.10 22.37
N GLU A 967 6.79 14.34 21.34
CA GLU A 967 7.66 13.38 20.65
C GLU A 967 7.70 13.55 19.11
N ASP A 968 6.80 14.34 18.52
CA ASP A 968 6.70 14.50 17.07
C ASP A 968 7.00 15.91 16.57
N GLU A 969 7.62 15.96 15.39
CA GLU A 969 7.86 17.16 14.59
C GLU A 969 6.59 17.65 13.87
N ASN A 970 5.52 16.83 13.83
CA ASN A 970 4.21 17.23 13.30
C ASN A 970 3.23 17.53 14.44
N CYS A 971 2.77 18.78 14.55
CA CYS A 971 1.89 19.21 15.63
C CYS A 971 0.50 18.54 15.62
N GLY A 972 -0.03 18.17 14.45
CA GLY A 972 -1.27 17.39 14.32
C GLY A 972 -1.11 15.96 14.82
N VAL A 973 -0.01 15.28 14.47
CA VAL A 973 0.32 13.93 15.00
C VAL A 973 0.51 13.99 16.51
N HIS A 974 1.21 15.02 17.00
CA HIS A 974 1.41 15.28 18.43
C HIS A 974 0.07 15.43 19.19
N LEU A 975 -0.91 16.16 18.64
CA LEU A 975 -2.26 16.24 19.22
C LEU A 975 -2.94 14.86 19.29
N VAL A 976 -2.96 14.11 18.19
CA VAL A 976 -3.64 12.80 18.11
C VAL A 976 -3.01 11.78 19.08
N LYS A 977 -1.67 11.69 19.17
CA LYS A 977 -1.03 10.78 20.14
C LYS A 977 -1.34 11.13 21.58
N ASN A 978 -1.41 12.42 21.91
CA ASN A 978 -1.76 12.87 23.25
C ASN A 978 -3.25 12.57 23.55
N ALA A 979 -4.16 12.84 22.62
CA ALA A 979 -5.59 12.49 22.72
C ALA A 979 -5.83 10.98 22.93
N LEU A 980 -5.06 10.12 22.26
CA LEU A 980 -5.18 8.67 22.37
C LEU A 980 -4.36 8.04 23.53
N GLY A 981 -3.68 8.85 24.36
CA GLY A 981 -3.09 8.37 25.62
C GLY A 981 -1.86 9.15 26.12
N GLY A 982 -1.05 9.70 25.21
CA GLY A 982 0.16 10.46 25.54
C GLY A 982 1.16 9.64 26.35
N LYS A 983 1.46 10.06 27.59
CA LYS A 983 2.29 9.31 28.54
C LYS A 983 1.74 7.92 28.88
N ARG A 984 0.42 7.68 28.78
CA ARG A 984 -0.22 6.37 29.04
C ARG A 984 0.00 5.44 27.85
N ARG A 985 1.20 4.86 27.73
CA ARG A 985 1.62 4.08 26.55
C ARG A 985 0.74 2.86 26.30
N ASP A 986 0.41 2.11 27.32
CA ASP A 986 -0.39 0.89 27.17
C ASP A 986 -1.84 1.19 26.74
N LEU A 987 -2.38 2.34 27.15
CA LEU A 987 -3.64 2.86 26.62
C LEU A 987 -3.50 3.23 25.14
N PHE A 988 -2.44 3.96 24.77
CA PHE A 988 -2.20 4.36 23.39
C PHE A 988 -1.99 3.15 22.46
N THR A 989 -1.08 2.23 22.78
CA THR A 989 -0.84 1.02 21.99
C THR A 989 -2.05 0.08 22.04
N GLY A 990 -2.75 -0.04 23.17
CA GLY A 990 -4.00 -0.79 23.27
C GLY A 990 -5.08 -0.27 22.33
N VAL A 991 -5.34 1.05 22.34
CA VAL A 991 -6.32 1.72 21.46
C VAL A 991 -5.91 1.64 19.99
N MET A 992 -4.63 1.79 19.68
CA MET A 992 -4.09 1.68 18.31
C MET A 992 -4.08 0.24 17.78
N SER A 993 -4.01 -0.76 18.67
CA SER A 993 -4.05 -2.18 18.30
C SER A 993 -5.41 -2.60 17.73
N VAL A 994 -6.50 -1.96 18.15
CA VAL A 994 -7.85 -2.31 17.67
C VAL A 994 -8.00 -1.90 16.21
N GLN A 995 -8.42 -2.85 15.38
CA GLN A 995 -8.57 -2.70 13.93
C GLN A 995 -10.05 -2.66 13.49
N PRO A 996 -10.35 -2.13 12.29
CA PRO A 996 -11.72 -2.09 11.77
C PRO A 996 -12.29 -3.50 11.56
N PRO A 997 -13.61 -3.71 11.78
CA PRO A 997 -14.62 -2.71 12.15
C PRO A 997 -14.67 -2.38 13.65
N TYR A 998 -13.93 -3.10 14.51
CA TYR A 998 -14.08 -2.98 15.96
C TYR A 998 -13.49 -1.69 16.54
N SER A 999 -12.56 -1.04 15.84
CA SER A 999 -11.98 0.24 16.28
C SER A 999 -13.01 1.35 16.46
N ARG A 1000 -14.11 1.35 15.69
CA ARG A 1000 -15.20 2.34 15.81
C ARG A 1000 -15.91 2.31 17.17
N ASN A 1001 -15.76 1.21 17.93
CA ASN A 1001 -16.27 1.07 19.30
C ASN A 1001 -15.27 1.55 20.38
N VAL A 1002 -14.09 2.04 19.97
CA VAL A 1002 -12.95 2.36 20.86
C VAL A 1002 -12.41 3.77 20.60
N ARG A 1003 -12.42 4.21 19.33
CA ARG A 1003 -12.06 5.56 18.87
C ARG A 1003 -12.92 5.92 17.66
N ASP A 1004 -13.07 7.20 17.37
CA ASP A 1004 -13.64 7.65 16.11
C ASP A 1004 -12.58 7.76 15.00
N ASP A 1005 -13.02 8.11 13.78
CA ASP A 1005 -12.11 8.71 12.80
C ASP A 1005 -11.64 10.07 13.34
N ILE A 1006 -10.34 10.37 13.23
CA ILE A 1006 -9.74 11.58 13.79
C ILE A 1006 -8.90 12.28 12.72
N THR A 1007 -9.38 13.39 12.20
CA THR A 1007 -8.68 14.27 11.27
C THR A 1007 -8.40 15.60 11.95
N VAL A 1008 -7.16 16.09 11.86
CA VAL A 1008 -6.69 17.29 12.56
C VAL A 1008 -5.84 18.15 11.62
N HIS A 1009 -6.14 19.46 11.60
CA HIS A 1009 -5.24 20.50 11.11
C HIS A 1009 -4.78 21.40 12.26
N VAL A 1010 -3.50 21.77 12.27
CA VAL A 1010 -2.95 22.86 13.08
C VAL A 1010 -2.30 23.87 12.14
N ILE A 1011 -2.90 25.05 12.00
CA ILE A 1011 -2.46 26.13 11.10
C ILE A 1011 -1.80 27.23 11.93
N PHE A 1012 -0.59 27.64 11.58
CA PHE A 1012 0.15 28.71 12.24
C PHE A 1012 0.20 29.96 11.36
N PHE A 1013 -0.27 31.11 11.85
CA PHE A 1013 -0.28 32.34 11.06
C PHE A 1013 1.04 33.12 11.21
N GLY A 1014 1.39 33.95 10.22
CA GLY A 1014 2.53 34.88 10.31
C GLY A 1014 3.94 34.26 10.30
N ILE A 1015 4.08 32.98 9.94
CA ILE A 1015 5.37 32.28 9.85
C ILE A 1015 5.78 32.13 8.37
N ASP A 1016 7.08 32.29 8.08
CA ASP A 1016 7.69 31.91 6.79
C ASP A 1016 8.30 30.50 6.89
N THR A 1017 8.12 29.69 5.85
CA THR A 1017 8.01 28.23 5.99
C THR A 1017 9.01 27.42 5.17
N GLU A 1018 9.83 28.10 4.35
CA GLU A 1018 10.99 27.48 3.67
C GLU A 1018 11.91 26.64 4.58
N PRO A 1019 12.15 27.00 5.87
CA PRO A 1019 12.98 26.17 6.75
C PRO A 1019 12.42 24.77 7.01
N LEU A 1020 11.09 24.61 7.12
CA LEU A 1020 10.45 23.33 7.44
C LEU A 1020 10.50 22.38 6.23
N THR A 1021 10.28 22.89 5.01
CA THR A 1021 10.44 22.11 3.78
C THR A 1021 11.87 21.59 3.58
N ASN A 1022 12.89 22.33 4.05
CA ASN A 1022 14.28 21.91 3.97
C ASN A 1022 14.69 20.85 5.01
N ALA A 1023 13.88 20.61 6.05
CA ALA A 1023 14.03 19.47 6.95
C ALA A 1023 13.38 18.20 6.39
N ALA A 1024 12.22 18.33 5.72
CA ALA A 1024 11.54 17.22 5.05
C ALA A 1024 12.37 16.65 3.87
N ASN A 1025 13.09 17.51 3.13
CA ASN A 1025 14.02 17.11 2.06
C ASN A 1025 15.38 16.58 2.56
N LYS A 1026 15.51 16.20 3.84
CA LYS A 1026 16.76 15.79 4.50
C LYS A 1026 16.65 14.54 5.39
N LYS A 1027 15.58 13.76 5.27
CA LYS A 1027 15.40 12.45 5.91
C LYS A 1027 15.03 11.40 4.86
#